data_AF-C7GRD9-F1
#
_entry.id   AF-C7GRD9-F1
#
_cell.length_a   1.000
_cell.length_b   1.000
_cell.length_c   1.000
_cell.angle_alpha   90.00
_cell.angle_beta   90.00
_cell.angle_gamma   90.00
#
_symmetry.space_group_name_H-M   'P 1'
#
loop_
_entity.id
_entity.type
_entity.pdbx_description
1 polymer ?
#
loop_
_entity_poly.entity_id
_entity_poly.type
_entity_poly.pdbx_seq_one_letter_code
_entity_poly.pdbx_strand_id
1 'polypeptide(L)'
;MQLSMRMMFTPKHQKLVNQCYPTGRTTDKKPKSSETSYLLYYVNSRRSKLEKVSTYLIKRSTSDLNHRRIGNIAVTLDLMNKIVLHCKENLNVFVKDFLYIMNKVLSNNNFNNDVSVVELIELAFSSICQNLDDVLCNGDMEFVQLYQNFVDLFFKIVTERIHNDDMLLKCCIDISNTNSVSSNPQLNHFVSKSVAYTISKFQERNPKFKTLSLEAALESNLGKRLSRTQTRTIGLDKAAEDNHDLSVKALQSYFNTTETDKLNLSIRTLLRCLQSTPNKELLEFVCNGIPVQLRYIVILLLVRQLSDKDKNVNPIVSLKLMSSLLVSDVSIVGLSVLDIMRKLLNFQLKNATNKEVVAQSCITMTDLNHKTYYAEQTSDMLYELLLKLKSDTVKDVEKNAVVEDIDFLVEHITQPSISLELFIDLAHYMKNHIICLFNIVETEVPSSILFSKLYSLLRELDSHGVQKEMMEEIFDKYGKMALLSGLNYFLENVSEPEYTYYSYHLQAANFLKLNDYKSQTEYKMQTRTLFTKEDLLSYYSDTGSNKYSKKGAQILLSRDNQISTSDLLSDSQVRTTPLEYKNVPNAIFSNGKAVYDNNDFAAKQNKFDNSIDDNIEEANDTVISDANAKGSIYRFVAEDARSWKTMRATAPKVSDLKKTMNEKNIPNNMKRDGSFRGSQSVKSRVTNITFLLNELKTFSDDANKIKDPDEENIVGLDKIDVARSNSLRLAPISSLSDRSSIGNRKSFLQKTATGENQNDDFKDANEDLHSLSSRGKIFSST
;
A
#
# COMPACT_ATOMS: atom_id res chain seq x y z
N MET A 1 80.84 20.99 16.07
CA MET A 1 79.60 20.95 16.87
C MET A 1 78.68 22.06 16.41
N GLN A 2 77.39 21.77 16.19
CA GLN A 2 76.32 22.78 16.11
C GLN A 2 75.07 22.13 16.71
N LEU A 3 74.65 22.58 17.91
CA LEU A 3 73.39 22.09 18.49
C LEU A 3 72.23 22.74 17.75
N SER A 4 71.37 21.90 17.15
CA SER A 4 70.13 22.37 16.52
C SER A 4 69.17 22.85 17.61
N MET A 5 69.16 24.15 17.87
CA MET A 5 68.27 24.78 18.85
C MET A 5 66.85 24.92 18.27
N ARG A 6 66.19 23.78 18.04
CA ARG A 6 64.77 23.72 17.66
C ARG A 6 63.91 24.27 18.80
N MET A 7 63.60 25.56 18.72
CA MET A 7 62.56 26.22 19.51
C MET A 7 61.26 25.41 19.39
N MET A 8 60.85 24.72 20.47
CA MET A 8 59.65 23.87 20.47
C MET A 8 58.36 24.68 20.58
N PHE A 9 58.09 25.50 19.55
CA PHE A 9 56.81 26.19 19.42
C PHE A 9 55.68 25.15 19.32
N THR A 10 54.92 25.04 20.41
CA THR A 10 53.79 24.11 20.52
C THR A 10 52.49 24.90 20.36
N PRO A 11 51.82 24.86 19.20
CA PRO A 11 50.64 25.67 18.96
C PRO A 11 49.47 25.25 19.87
N LYS A 12 48.56 26.19 20.18
CA LYS A 12 47.49 25.97 21.19
C LYS A 12 46.69 24.68 20.96
N HIS A 13 46.28 24.38 19.72
CA HIS A 13 45.54 23.15 19.40
C HIS A 13 46.32 21.88 19.80
N GLN A 14 47.61 21.80 19.46
CA GLN A 14 48.48 20.68 19.83
C GLN A 14 48.66 20.58 21.35
N LYS A 15 48.80 21.71 22.05
CA LYS A 15 48.90 21.70 23.52
C LYS A 15 47.63 21.15 24.16
N LEU A 16 46.45 21.62 23.74
CA LEU A 16 45.16 21.18 24.29
C LEU A 16 44.87 19.70 23.99
N VAL A 17 45.08 19.24 22.75
CA VAL A 17 44.92 17.82 22.40
C VAL A 17 45.84 16.97 23.28
N ASN A 18 47.13 17.29 23.37
CA ASN A 18 48.07 16.52 24.19
C ASN A 18 47.74 16.56 25.70
N GLN A 19 47.17 17.67 26.20
CA GLN A 19 46.73 17.78 27.59
C GLN A 19 45.55 16.86 27.96
N CYS A 20 44.78 16.35 26.99
CA CYS A 20 43.68 15.43 27.23
C CYS A 20 44.12 14.00 27.61
N TYR A 21 45.37 13.62 27.32
CA TYR A 21 45.86 12.25 27.48
C TYR A 21 46.49 12.02 28.87
N PRO A 22 46.16 10.91 29.56
CA PRO A 22 46.90 10.47 30.74
C PRO A 22 48.35 10.08 30.42
N THR A 23 49.21 10.19 31.44
CA THR A 23 50.61 9.72 31.41
C THR A 23 50.69 8.18 31.42
N GLY A 24 51.90 7.62 31.51
CA GLY A 24 52.11 6.17 31.53
C GLY A 24 51.84 5.46 30.19
N ARG A 25 51.85 4.11 30.23
CA ARG A 25 51.72 3.22 29.06
C ARG A 25 50.52 2.25 29.12
N THR A 26 49.66 2.37 30.12
CA THR A 26 48.48 1.49 30.29
C THR A 26 47.52 1.56 29.10
N THR A 27 46.68 0.52 28.94
CA THR A 27 45.73 0.35 27.83
C THR A 27 44.35 0.94 28.14
N ASP A 28 43.91 0.88 29.40
CA ASP A 28 42.62 1.32 29.92
C ASP A 28 42.44 2.86 30.05
N LYS A 29 43.28 3.65 29.38
CA LYS A 29 43.27 5.11 29.51
C LYS A 29 41.95 5.70 29.03
N LYS A 30 41.34 6.53 29.89
CA LYS A 30 40.22 7.41 29.55
C LYS A 30 40.71 8.86 29.40
N PRO A 31 40.12 9.67 28.52
CA PRO A 31 40.43 11.10 28.43
C PRO A 31 40.20 11.83 29.76
N LYS A 32 41.03 12.83 30.06
CA LYS A 32 40.85 13.68 31.25
C LYS A 32 39.71 14.69 31.04
N SER A 33 38.66 14.57 31.85
CA SER A 33 37.36 15.22 31.63
C SER A 33 37.45 16.74 31.42
N SER A 34 38.08 17.45 32.36
CA SER A 34 38.26 18.92 32.33
C SER A 34 38.92 19.42 31.04
N GLU A 35 40.01 18.79 30.64
CA GLU A 35 40.76 19.15 29.43
C GLU A 35 39.97 18.80 28.16
N THR A 36 39.20 17.71 28.16
CA THR A 36 38.30 17.41 27.03
C THR A 36 37.15 18.39 26.90
N SER A 37 36.50 18.79 27.99
CA SER A 37 35.46 19.83 27.94
C SER A 37 36.00 21.15 27.38
N TYR A 38 37.23 21.55 27.77
CA TYR A 38 37.88 22.72 27.20
C TYR A 38 38.31 22.53 25.74
N LEU A 39 38.73 21.32 25.33
CA LEU A 39 39.02 21.01 23.92
C LEU A 39 37.77 21.09 23.05
N LEU A 40 36.63 20.54 23.50
CA LEU A 40 35.33 20.59 22.81
C LEU A 40 34.86 22.04 22.64
N TYR A 41 34.90 22.85 23.71
CA TYR A 41 34.65 24.29 23.65
C TYR A 41 35.60 24.99 22.65
N TYR A 42 36.89 24.66 22.68
CA TYR A 42 37.88 25.26 21.78
C TYR A 42 37.63 24.94 20.31
N VAL A 43 37.30 23.69 19.95
CA VAL A 43 37.04 23.33 18.55
C VAL A 43 35.72 23.89 18.04
N ASN A 44 34.67 23.90 18.87
CA ASN A 44 33.37 24.45 18.49
C ASN A 44 33.40 25.98 18.31
N SER A 45 34.37 26.67 18.92
CA SER A 45 34.46 28.14 18.86
C SER A 45 34.68 28.72 17.45
N ARG A 46 35.39 28.02 16.55
CA ARG A 46 35.57 28.37 15.12
C ARG A 46 35.95 27.14 14.29
N ARG A 47 35.33 26.93 13.11
CA ARG A 47 35.62 25.83 12.17
C ARG A 47 37.13 25.61 11.91
N SER A 48 37.91 26.68 11.75
CA SER A 48 39.38 26.60 11.57
C SER A 48 40.20 26.12 12.78
N LYS A 49 39.54 25.68 13.86
CA LYS A 49 40.13 24.93 14.97
C LYS A 49 39.86 23.42 14.86
N LEU A 50 38.71 23.01 14.31
CA LEU A 50 38.41 21.60 14.00
C LEU A 50 39.44 21.05 13.02
N GLU A 51 39.66 21.71 11.88
CA GLU A 51 40.69 21.37 10.88
C GLU A 51 42.06 21.10 11.54
N LYS A 52 42.52 22.04 12.37
CA LYS A 52 43.86 22.00 12.99
C LYS A 52 43.96 20.97 14.11
N VAL A 53 42.86 20.67 14.81
CA VAL A 53 42.81 19.55 15.77
C VAL A 53 42.76 18.21 15.04
N SER A 54 41.92 18.07 14.01
CA SER A 54 41.74 16.85 13.23
C SER A 54 43.02 16.41 12.52
N THR A 55 43.65 17.31 11.76
CA THR A 55 44.95 17.04 11.13
C THR A 55 46.06 16.77 12.15
N TYR A 56 45.96 17.31 13.38
CA TYR A 56 46.89 16.95 14.46
C TYR A 56 46.59 15.57 15.07
N LEU A 57 45.32 15.17 15.19
CA LEU A 57 44.91 13.84 15.62
C LEU A 57 45.41 12.76 14.65
N ILE A 58 45.41 12.97 13.33
CA ILE A 58 46.06 12.05 12.36
C ILE A 58 47.55 11.89 12.68
N LYS A 59 48.27 13.01 12.81
CA LYS A 59 49.73 13.00 13.05
C LYS A 59 50.09 12.35 14.39
N ARG A 60 49.26 12.57 15.41
CA ARG A 60 49.41 11.96 16.75
C ARG A 60 49.07 10.48 16.74
N SER A 61 47.92 10.08 16.20
CA SER A 61 47.48 8.68 16.14
C SER A 61 48.45 7.84 15.31
N THR A 62 48.97 8.35 14.19
CA THR A 62 50.01 7.67 13.39
C THR A 62 51.27 7.40 14.22
N SER A 63 51.68 8.35 15.06
CA SER A 63 52.81 8.15 15.98
C SER A 63 52.49 7.13 17.07
N ASP A 64 51.30 7.18 17.68
CA ASP A 64 50.90 6.24 18.72
C ASP A 64 50.63 4.81 18.17
N LEU A 65 50.21 4.68 16.90
CA LEU A 65 50.16 3.42 16.14
C LEU A 65 51.56 2.82 15.94
N ASN A 66 52.51 3.62 15.44
CA ASN A 66 53.91 3.20 15.22
C ASN A 66 54.58 2.76 16.53
N HIS A 67 54.26 3.43 17.65
CA HIS A 67 54.77 3.09 18.98
C HIS A 67 53.91 2.05 19.73
N ARG A 68 52.88 1.46 19.10
CA ARG A 68 51.97 0.43 19.66
C ARG A 68 51.31 0.84 21.00
N ARG A 69 50.90 2.10 21.12
CA ARG A 69 50.34 2.68 22.36
C ARG A 69 48.82 2.60 22.39
N ILE A 70 48.30 1.39 22.64
CA ILE A 70 46.86 1.06 22.71
C ILE A 70 46.05 2.10 23.49
N GLY A 71 46.39 2.41 24.74
CA GLY A 71 45.63 3.39 25.53
C GLY A 71 45.67 4.83 25.02
N ASN A 72 46.69 5.21 24.23
CA ASN A 72 46.63 6.50 23.53
C ASN A 72 45.65 6.43 22.34
N ILE A 73 45.54 5.30 21.63
CA ILE A 73 44.53 5.12 20.58
C ILE A 73 43.12 5.10 21.18
N ALA A 74 42.89 4.42 22.30
CA ALA A 74 41.61 4.45 23.02
C ALA A 74 41.16 5.89 23.37
N VAL A 75 42.04 6.69 24.00
CA VAL A 75 41.76 8.13 24.26
C VAL A 75 41.52 8.91 22.97
N THR A 76 42.21 8.58 21.87
CA THR A 76 42.01 9.25 20.58
C THR A 76 40.64 8.96 19.99
N LEU A 77 40.16 7.72 20.05
CA LEU A 77 38.85 7.31 19.56
C LEU A 77 37.71 7.89 20.40
N ASP A 78 37.84 7.89 21.73
CA ASP A 78 36.84 8.55 22.60
C ASP A 78 36.82 10.08 22.40
N LEU A 79 37.99 10.71 22.16
CA LEU A 79 38.06 12.11 21.72
C LEU A 79 37.34 12.34 20.38
N MET A 80 37.56 11.46 19.39
CA MET A 80 36.89 11.55 18.08
C MET A 80 35.37 11.45 18.22
N ASN A 81 34.86 10.45 18.95
CA ASN A 81 33.44 10.29 19.24
C ASN A 81 32.84 11.56 19.90
N LYS A 82 33.47 12.09 20.96
CA LYS A 82 33.00 13.32 21.61
C LYS A 82 33.04 14.55 20.69
N ILE A 83 34.02 14.65 19.78
CA ILE A 83 34.09 15.74 18.79
C ILE A 83 32.99 15.62 17.74
N VAL A 84 32.68 14.41 17.25
CA VAL A 84 31.55 14.17 16.32
C VAL A 84 30.23 14.63 16.96
N LEU A 85 29.92 14.12 18.16
CA LEU A 85 28.68 14.45 18.87
C LEU A 85 28.54 15.95 19.19
N HIS A 86 29.64 16.62 19.52
CA HIS A 86 29.63 18.04 19.92
C HIS A 86 29.70 19.01 18.73
N CYS A 87 30.17 18.58 17.55
CA CYS A 87 30.39 19.44 16.37
C CYS A 87 29.69 18.91 15.10
N LYS A 88 28.57 18.20 15.25
CA LYS A 88 27.78 17.58 14.16
C LYS A 88 27.51 18.48 12.95
N GLU A 89 27.15 19.74 13.16
CA GLU A 89 26.91 20.76 12.10
C GLU A 89 28.15 21.09 11.24
N ASN A 90 29.31 20.55 11.62
CA ASN A 90 30.58 20.71 10.94
C ASN A 90 31.26 19.36 10.67
N LEU A 91 30.55 18.22 10.79
CA LEU A 91 31.10 16.86 10.65
C LEU A 91 31.88 16.67 9.35
N ASN A 92 31.36 17.22 8.24
CA ASN A 92 31.95 17.12 6.91
C ASN A 92 33.38 17.71 6.81
N VAL A 93 33.80 18.52 7.78
CA VAL A 93 35.14 19.13 7.84
C VAL A 93 36.21 18.14 8.33
N PHE A 94 35.82 17.10 9.08
CA PHE A 94 36.76 16.21 9.77
C PHE A 94 36.41 14.71 9.70
N VAL A 95 35.25 14.32 9.17
CA VAL A 95 34.85 12.90 9.07
C VAL A 95 35.81 12.06 8.22
N LYS A 96 36.39 12.63 7.15
CA LYS A 96 37.38 11.94 6.30
C LYS A 96 38.67 11.62 7.08
N ASP A 97 39.19 12.59 7.83
CA ASP A 97 40.33 12.40 8.74
C ASP A 97 40.02 11.30 9.78
N PHE A 98 38.80 11.28 10.33
CA PHE A 98 38.41 10.36 11.39
C PHE A 98 38.25 8.93 10.87
N LEU A 99 37.57 8.74 9.73
CA LEU A 99 37.51 7.45 9.02
C LEU A 99 38.90 6.98 8.60
N TYR A 100 39.79 7.87 8.15
CA TYR A 100 41.19 7.52 7.87
C TYR A 100 41.92 6.99 9.12
N ILE A 101 41.76 7.64 10.28
CA ILE A 101 42.35 7.16 11.55
C ILE A 101 41.77 5.78 11.91
N MET A 102 40.44 5.61 11.88
CA MET A 102 39.77 4.34 12.18
C MET A 102 40.26 3.22 11.24
N ASN A 103 40.32 3.47 9.93
CA ASN A 103 40.85 2.54 8.94
C ASN A 103 42.33 2.21 9.16
N LYS A 104 43.15 3.14 9.65
CA LYS A 104 44.55 2.89 10.02
C LYS A 104 44.72 2.10 11.32
N VAL A 105 43.79 2.21 12.28
CA VAL A 105 43.75 1.34 13.45
C VAL A 105 43.34 -0.08 13.04
N LEU A 106 42.24 -0.23 12.30
CA LEU A 106 41.75 -1.50 11.76
C LEU A 106 42.76 -2.19 10.82
N SER A 107 43.56 -1.42 10.07
CA SER A 107 44.64 -2.00 9.24
C SER A 107 45.82 -2.57 10.07
N ASN A 108 45.85 -2.38 11.40
CA ASN A 108 46.99 -2.71 12.24
C ASN A 108 46.71 -3.88 13.18
N ASN A 109 47.24 -5.05 12.82
CA ASN A 109 47.11 -6.30 13.58
C ASN A 109 47.61 -6.26 15.05
N ASN A 110 48.31 -5.20 15.49
CA ASN A 110 48.64 -5.00 16.91
C ASN A 110 47.50 -4.40 17.74
N PHE A 111 46.48 -3.82 17.10
CA PHE A 111 45.31 -3.20 17.75
C PHE A 111 44.04 -4.04 17.57
N ASN A 112 43.93 -4.78 16.46
CA ASN A 112 42.80 -5.67 16.12
C ASN A 112 42.53 -6.84 17.08
N ASN A 113 43.23 -6.93 18.21
CA ASN A 113 43.05 -7.95 19.24
C ASN A 113 42.48 -7.36 20.55
N ASP A 114 42.38 -6.03 20.67
CA ASP A 114 41.78 -5.37 21.83
C ASP A 114 40.32 -5.00 21.52
N VAL A 115 39.39 -5.73 22.15
CA VAL A 115 37.94 -5.48 22.00
C VAL A 115 37.56 -4.04 22.33
N SER A 116 38.20 -3.44 23.35
CA SER A 116 37.94 -2.06 23.79
C SER A 116 38.27 -1.02 22.71
N VAL A 117 39.27 -1.29 21.87
CA VAL A 117 39.61 -0.44 20.72
C VAL A 117 38.56 -0.56 19.63
N VAL A 118 38.04 -1.78 19.38
CA VAL A 118 37.00 -2.01 18.37
C VAL A 118 35.64 -1.46 18.82
N GLU A 119 35.29 -1.55 20.11
CA GLU A 119 34.11 -0.88 20.68
C GLU A 119 34.19 0.64 20.53
N LEU A 120 35.34 1.26 20.82
CA LEU A 120 35.50 2.71 20.65
C LEU A 120 35.52 3.14 19.17
N ILE A 121 35.93 2.26 18.25
CA ILE A 121 35.80 2.46 16.80
C ILE A 121 34.32 2.40 16.37
N GLU A 122 33.58 1.40 16.84
CA GLU A 122 32.15 1.23 16.55
C GLU A 122 31.33 2.41 17.10
N LEU A 123 31.52 2.79 18.36
CA LEU A 123 30.83 3.94 18.96
C LEU A 123 31.13 5.26 18.23
N ALA A 124 32.36 5.44 17.71
CA ALA A 124 32.70 6.58 16.87
C ALA A 124 32.08 6.51 15.47
N PHE A 125 31.95 5.30 14.89
CA PHE A 125 31.27 5.10 13.61
C PHE A 125 29.76 5.35 13.74
N SER A 126 29.12 4.83 14.78
CA SER A 126 27.70 5.07 15.07
C SER A 126 27.38 6.56 15.22
N SER A 127 28.22 7.32 15.95
CA SER A 127 28.02 8.77 16.07
C SER A 127 28.25 9.53 14.76
N ILE A 128 29.12 9.05 13.87
CA ILE A 128 29.28 9.57 12.51
C ILE A 128 28.02 9.30 11.68
N CYS A 129 27.59 8.04 11.59
CA CYS A 129 26.44 7.60 10.80
C CYS A 129 25.15 8.36 11.14
N GLN A 130 24.86 8.53 12.43
CA GLN A 130 23.69 9.26 12.92
C GLN A 130 23.68 10.77 12.61
N ASN A 131 24.79 11.35 12.14
CA ASN A 131 24.96 12.79 11.94
C ASN A 131 25.54 13.16 10.55
N LEU A 132 25.55 12.23 9.59
CA LEU A 132 26.10 12.44 8.24
C LEU A 132 25.11 13.16 7.30
N ASP A 133 25.62 14.17 6.59
CA ASP A 133 24.89 14.87 5.52
C ASP A 133 25.05 14.19 4.16
N ASP A 134 23.99 14.19 3.34
CA ASP A 134 23.97 13.60 1.99
C ASP A 134 25.02 14.17 1.02
N VAL A 135 25.50 15.38 1.32
CA VAL A 135 26.48 16.12 0.53
C VAL A 135 27.77 15.32 0.32
N LEU A 136 28.26 14.61 1.35
CA LEU A 136 29.46 13.78 1.21
C LEU A 136 29.19 12.43 0.55
N CYS A 137 28.06 11.78 0.88
CA CYS A 137 27.68 10.50 0.28
C CYS A 137 27.63 10.57 -1.26
N ASN A 138 27.13 11.68 -1.80
CA ASN A 138 26.93 11.84 -3.24
C ASN A 138 28.01 12.72 -3.93
N GLY A 139 28.71 13.58 -3.18
CA GLY A 139 29.67 14.55 -3.74
C GLY A 139 31.15 14.18 -3.64
N ASP A 140 31.55 13.30 -2.71
CA ASP A 140 32.97 13.05 -2.39
C ASP A 140 33.34 11.55 -2.50
N MET A 141 33.99 11.20 -3.62
CA MET A 141 34.42 9.81 -3.89
C MET A 141 35.50 9.31 -2.91
N GLU A 142 36.32 10.18 -2.32
CA GLU A 142 37.30 9.78 -1.31
C GLU A 142 36.60 9.44 0.01
N PHE A 143 35.57 10.21 0.40
CA PHE A 143 34.70 9.85 1.53
C PHE A 143 34.01 8.50 1.31
N VAL A 144 33.41 8.28 0.13
CA VAL A 144 32.77 7.00 -0.23
C VAL A 144 33.76 5.83 -0.13
N GLN A 145 34.99 5.99 -0.63
CA GLN A 145 36.03 4.98 -0.50
C GLN A 145 36.48 4.77 0.96
N LEU A 146 36.57 5.82 1.77
CA LEU A 146 36.92 5.71 3.20
C LEU A 146 35.83 4.97 3.99
N TYR A 147 34.56 5.23 3.70
CA TYR A 147 33.41 4.54 4.30
C TYR A 147 33.36 3.07 3.86
N GLN A 148 33.54 2.78 2.56
CA GLN A 148 33.59 1.42 2.04
C GLN A 148 34.72 0.60 2.68
N ASN A 149 35.94 1.16 2.70
CA ASN A 149 37.09 0.54 3.36
C ASN A 149 36.85 0.32 4.86
N PHE A 150 36.13 1.22 5.53
CA PHE A 150 35.77 1.03 6.93
C PHE A 150 34.89 -0.20 7.13
N VAL A 151 33.77 -0.28 6.40
CA VAL A 151 32.81 -1.38 6.57
C VAL A 151 33.45 -2.73 6.20
N ASP A 152 34.23 -2.81 5.13
CA ASP A 152 34.89 -4.06 4.73
C ASP A 152 36.03 -4.48 5.68
N LEU A 153 36.78 -3.54 6.26
CA LEU A 153 37.75 -3.85 7.32
C LEU A 153 37.05 -4.28 8.61
N PHE A 154 36.04 -3.53 9.06
CA PHE A 154 35.33 -3.78 10.31
C PHE A 154 34.64 -5.15 10.29
N PHE A 155 33.89 -5.46 9.22
CA PHE A 155 33.26 -6.77 9.07
C PHE A 155 34.29 -7.90 9.18
N LYS A 156 35.36 -7.83 8.39
CA LYS A 156 36.41 -8.86 8.35
C LYS A 156 37.09 -9.07 9.70
N ILE A 157 37.48 -7.99 10.38
CA ILE A 157 38.22 -8.05 11.65
C ILE A 157 37.32 -8.59 12.77
N VAL A 158 36.06 -8.20 12.80
CA VAL A 158 35.12 -8.72 13.80
C VAL A 158 34.79 -10.19 13.54
N THR A 159 34.69 -10.65 12.28
CA THR A 159 34.54 -12.09 11.98
C THR A 159 35.80 -12.92 12.24
N GLU A 160 36.99 -12.41 11.95
CA GLU A 160 38.26 -13.19 11.99
C GLU A 160 39.00 -13.11 13.34
N ARG A 161 38.73 -12.09 14.17
CA ARG A 161 39.52 -11.81 15.39
C ARG A 161 38.66 -11.61 16.62
N ILE A 162 37.67 -10.72 16.57
CA ILE A 162 36.87 -10.40 17.77
C ILE A 162 35.80 -11.46 18.03
N HIS A 163 35.32 -12.15 16.99
CA HIS A 163 34.32 -13.22 17.05
C HIS A 163 33.02 -12.79 17.78
N ASN A 164 32.61 -11.53 17.59
CA ASN A 164 31.45 -10.94 18.24
C ASN A 164 30.40 -10.47 17.21
N ASP A 165 29.40 -11.30 16.94
CA ASP A 165 28.29 -10.98 16.03
C ASP A 165 27.53 -9.71 16.44
N ASP A 166 27.44 -9.38 17.73
CA ASP A 166 26.70 -8.21 18.19
C ASP A 166 27.35 -6.89 17.74
N MET A 167 28.68 -6.85 17.57
CA MET A 167 29.37 -5.70 16.95
C MET A 167 28.99 -5.55 15.46
N LEU A 168 28.79 -6.65 14.74
CA LEU A 168 28.35 -6.62 13.35
C LEU A 168 26.90 -6.16 13.24
N LEU A 169 26.02 -6.63 14.15
CA LEU A 169 24.63 -6.17 14.24
C LEU A 169 24.53 -4.68 14.57
N LYS A 170 25.41 -4.13 15.41
CA LYS A 170 25.54 -2.67 15.60
C LYS A 170 25.98 -1.96 14.32
N CYS A 171 27.05 -2.44 13.66
CA CYS A 171 27.51 -1.85 12.40
C CYS A 171 26.43 -1.87 11.30
N CYS A 172 25.58 -2.91 11.27
CA CYS A 172 24.38 -2.95 10.44
C CYS A 172 23.36 -1.85 10.82
N ILE A 173 23.09 -1.64 12.11
CA ILE A 173 22.24 -0.54 12.59
C ILE A 173 22.85 0.83 12.22
N ASP A 174 24.17 0.98 12.27
CA ASP A 174 24.87 2.22 11.88
C ASP A 174 24.73 2.49 10.37
N ILE A 175 24.96 1.48 9.53
CA ILE A 175 24.73 1.55 8.07
C ILE A 175 23.27 1.86 7.76
N SER A 176 22.32 1.40 8.59
CA SER A 176 20.92 1.79 8.49
C SER A 176 20.66 3.23 8.94
N ASN A 177 21.38 3.75 9.95
CA ASN A 177 21.20 5.13 10.42
C ASN A 177 21.85 6.18 9.50
N THR A 178 22.82 5.80 8.65
CA THR A 178 23.44 6.72 7.69
C THR A 178 22.45 7.17 6.60
N ASN A 179 22.27 8.49 6.46
CA ASN A 179 21.34 9.05 5.47
C ASN A 179 21.74 8.73 4.02
N SER A 180 20.75 8.54 3.15
CA SER A 180 20.86 8.28 1.70
C SER A 180 21.77 7.12 1.23
N VAL A 181 22.32 6.27 2.11
CA VAL A 181 23.15 5.13 1.71
C VAL A 181 22.41 4.15 0.80
N SER A 182 21.11 3.96 1.02
CA SER A 182 20.24 3.13 0.18
C SER A 182 20.08 3.66 -1.25
N SER A 183 20.06 4.99 -1.40
CA SER A 183 19.91 5.68 -2.68
C SER A 183 21.25 5.83 -3.43
N ASN A 184 22.37 5.60 -2.75
CA ASN A 184 23.72 5.79 -3.30
C ASN A 184 24.22 4.55 -4.06
N PRO A 185 24.55 4.63 -5.37
CA PRO A 185 24.93 3.46 -6.16
C PRO A 185 26.22 2.75 -5.75
N GLN A 186 27.12 3.39 -4.98
CA GLN A 186 28.35 2.77 -4.51
C GLN A 186 28.15 2.07 -3.15
N LEU A 187 27.33 2.64 -2.27
CA LEU A 187 27.16 2.18 -0.89
C LEU A 187 25.92 1.29 -0.67
N ASN A 188 24.94 1.29 -1.58
CA ASN A 188 23.68 0.52 -1.44
C ASN A 188 23.87 -0.98 -1.18
N HIS A 189 24.95 -1.58 -1.67
CA HIS A 189 25.26 -2.99 -1.47
C HIS A 189 25.51 -3.33 0.01
N PHE A 190 25.92 -2.37 0.84
CA PHE A 190 26.05 -2.55 2.28
C PHE A 190 24.71 -2.70 3.00
N VAL A 191 23.62 -2.09 2.51
CA VAL A 191 22.26 -2.35 3.02
C VAL A 191 21.90 -3.81 2.77
N SER A 192 22.05 -4.27 1.53
CA SER A 192 21.77 -5.65 1.13
C SER A 192 22.68 -6.70 1.82
N LYS A 193 23.93 -6.35 2.11
CA LYS A 193 24.88 -7.18 2.91
C LYS A 193 24.44 -7.26 4.37
N SER A 194 24.07 -6.11 4.95
CA SER A 194 23.65 -5.99 6.34
C SER A 194 22.33 -6.69 6.62
N VAL A 195 21.30 -6.48 5.78
CA VAL A 195 20.00 -7.15 5.92
C VAL A 195 20.13 -8.67 5.74
N ALA A 196 20.98 -9.14 4.83
CA ALA A 196 21.24 -10.58 4.69
C ALA A 196 21.94 -11.16 5.94
N TYR A 197 22.92 -10.44 6.49
CA TYR A 197 23.62 -10.85 7.72
C TYR A 197 22.67 -10.85 8.94
N THR A 198 21.89 -9.79 9.15
CA THR A 198 20.94 -9.69 10.28
C THR A 198 19.86 -10.77 10.22
N ILE A 199 19.31 -11.08 9.03
CA ILE A 199 18.35 -12.17 8.83
C ILE A 199 19.00 -13.53 9.13
N SER A 200 20.19 -13.82 8.58
CA SER A 200 20.86 -15.10 8.82
C SER A 200 21.19 -15.32 10.30
N LYS A 201 21.59 -14.28 11.03
CA LYS A 201 21.80 -14.32 12.48
C LYS A 201 20.50 -14.35 13.28
N PHE A 202 19.42 -13.75 12.78
CA PHE A 202 18.08 -13.93 13.35
C PHE A 202 17.64 -15.40 13.30
N GLN A 203 17.82 -16.04 12.14
CA GLN A 203 17.53 -17.46 11.92
C GLN A 203 18.47 -18.40 12.68
N GLU A 204 19.70 -17.98 12.98
CA GLU A 204 20.65 -18.71 13.84
C GLU A 204 20.20 -18.68 15.31
N ARG A 205 19.84 -17.48 15.82
CA ARG A 205 19.33 -17.27 17.19
C ARG A 205 17.92 -17.84 17.38
N ASN A 206 17.10 -17.86 16.32
CA ASN A 206 15.72 -18.34 16.32
C ASN A 206 15.47 -19.36 15.18
N PRO A 207 15.93 -20.63 15.30
CA PRO A 207 15.83 -21.64 14.23
C PRO A 207 14.44 -21.96 13.69
N LYS A 208 13.38 -21.56 14.40
CA LYS A 208 11.97 -21.64 13.94
C LYS A 208 11.73 -20.90 12.62
N PHE A 209 12.51 -19.84 12.36
CA PHE A 209 12.42 -19.05 11.14
C PHE A 209 13.34 -19.57 10.01
N LYS A 210 13.98 -20.74 10.23
CA LYS A 210 14.87 -21.42 9.28
C LYS A 210 14.29 -22.75 8.77
N THR A 211 13.20 -23.24 9.36
CA THR A 211 12.47 -24.42 8.88
C THR A 211 11.69 -24.09 7.62
N LEU A 212 11.56 -25.07 6.71
CA LEU A 212 10.70 -24.95 5.54
C LEU A 212 9.22 -24.97 5.97
N SER A 213 8.59 -23.80 5.98
CA SER A 213 7.17 -23.62 6.36
C SER A 213 6.49 -22.71 5.34
N LEU A 214 6.09 -23.33 4.23
CA LEU A 214 5.57 -22.64 3.04
C LEU A 214 4.05 -22.83 2.84
N GLU A 215 3.44 -23.74 3.59
CA GLU A 215 2.04 -24.16 3.47
C GLU A 215 1.34 -24.06 4.83
N ALA A 216 0.01 -23.98 4.88
CA ALA A 216 -0.72 -24.39 6.08
C ALA A 216 -0.53 -25.91 6.26
N ALA A 217 -0.33 -26.37 7.50
CA ALA A 217 -0.19 -27.80 7.77
C ALA A 217 -1.56 -28.48 7.66
N LEU A 218 -1.90 -28.98 6.46
CA LEU A 218 -2.97 -29.96 6.24
C LEU A 218 -2.88 -31.05 7.30
N GLU A 219 -4.04 -31.39 7.88
CA GLU A 219 -4.24 -31.88 9.25
C GLU A 219 -3.26 -32.97 9.74
N SER A 220 -2.06 -32.56 10.13
CA SER A 220 -1.00 -33.45 10.58
C SER A 220 -0.92 -33.45 12.09
N ASN A 221 -1.59 -34.44 12.69
CA ASN A 221 -1.75 -34.71 14.13
C ASN A 221 -2.87 -33.92 14.84
N LEU A 222 -4.13 -34.31 14.61
CA LEU A 222 -5.25 -34.14 15.55
C LEU A 222 -5.07 -35.02 16.84
N GLY A 223 -3.82 -35.19 17.29
CA GLY A 223 -3.36 -36.36 18.05
C GLY A 223 -2.09 -36.13 18.87
N LYS A 224 -1.77 -34.89 19.27
CA LYS A 224 -0.83 -34.61 20.37
C LYS A 224 -1.07 -33.26 21.05
N ARG A 225 -1.48 -33.35 22.32
CA ARG A 225 -1.39 -32.32 23.38
C ARG A 225 -2.25 -31.05 23.21
N LEU A 226 -3.48 -31.13 23.73
CA LEU A 226 -4.20 -30.01 24.33
C LEU A 226 -3.45 -29.47 25.58
N SER A 227 -2.26 -28.90 25.40
CA SER A 227 -1.44 -28.37 26.52
C SER A 227 -0.47 -27.25 26.08
N ARG A 228 -0.89 -26.36 25.20
CA ARG A 228 -0.13 -25.14 24.88
C ARG A 228 -1.05 -24.03 24.39
N THR A 229 -1.14 -22.95 25.15
CA THR A 229 -1.68 -21.67 24.66
C THR A 229 -0.93 -21.32 23.38
N GLN A 230 -1.63 -21.20 22.25
CA GLN A 230 -1.04 -20.62 21.05
C GLN A 230 -0.83 -19.13 21.30
N THR A 231 0.30 -18.80 21.90
CA THR A 231 0.87 -17.45 21.81
C THR A 231 1.06 -17.15 20.33
N ARG A 232 0.16 -16.36 19.75
CA ARG A 232 0.34 -15.73 18.43
C ARG A 232 1.79 -15.24 18.37
N THR A 233 2.47 -15.53 17.25
CA THR A 233 3.83 -15.07 16.99
C THR A 233 3.91 -13.58 17.27
N ILE A 234 4.76 -13.19 18.23
CA ILE A 234 4.85 -11.79 18.66
C ILE A 234 5.41 -11.01 17.48
N GLY A 235 4.57 -10.22 16.82
CA GLY A 235 4.97 -9.44 15.66
C GLY A 235 6.10 -8.47 16.00
N LEU A 236 6.95 -8.17 15.01
CA LEU A 236 8.18 -7.41 15.18
C LEU A 236 7.98 -6.05 15.90
N ASP A 237 6.80 -5.43 15.76
CA ASP A 237 6.37 -4.25 16.53
C ASP A 237 6.51 -4.46 18.04
N LYS A 238 5.87 -5.51 18.59
CA LYS A 238 5.85 -5.82 20.02
C LYS A 238 7.13 -6.51 20.48
N ALA A 239 7.77 -7.27 19.59
CA ALA A 239 9.06 -7.87 19.87
C ALA A 239 10.17 -6.83 20.11
N ALA A 240 9.98 -5.58 19.68
CA ALA A 240 10.90 -4.47 19.95
C ALA A 240 10.79 -3.91 21.39
N GLU A 241 9.67 -4.11 22.08
CA GLU A 241 9.43 -3.60 23.43
C GLU A 241 10.03 -4.54 24.50
N ASP A 242 9.80 -5.85 24.36
CA ASP A 242 10.21 -6.86 25.36
C ASP A 242 11.64 -7.41 25.17
N ASN A 243 12.20 -7.35 23.96
CA ASN A 243 13.32 -8.23 23.58
C ASN A 243 14.67 -7.49 23.41
N HIS A 244 15.72 -7.99 24.08
CA HIS A 244 17.03 -7.34 24.07
C HIS A 244 17.90 -7.67 22.85
N ASP A 245 17.56 -8.72 22.08
CA ASP A 245 18.36 -9.20 20.93
C ASP A 245 18.61 -8.09 19.88
N LEU A 246 19.89 -7.81 19.61
CA LEU A 246 20.28 -6.81 18.61
C LEU A 246 19.83 -7.18 17.20
N SER A 247 19.60 -8.46 16.92
CA SER A 247 19.06 -8.90 15.62
C SER A 247 17.65 -8.35 15.39
N VAL A 248 16.79 -8.37 16.42
CA VAL A 248 15.44 -7.76 16.37
C VAL A 248 15.53 -6.24 16.19
N LYS A 249 16.47 -5.58 16.87
CA LYS A 249 16.70 -4.12 16.73
C LYS A 249 17.21 -3.75 15.34
N ALA A 250 18.05 -4.59 14.72
CA ALA A 250 18.51 -4.38 13.35
C ALA A 250 17.39 -4.63 12.31
N LEU A 251 16.52 -5.61 12.52
CA LEU A 251 15.33 -5.81 11.70
C LEU A 251 14.36 -4.61 11.82
N GLN A 252 14.10 -4.12 13.03
CA GLN A 252 13.37 -2.86 13.24
C GLN A 252 14.00 -1.70 12.47
N SER A 253 15.32 -1.49 12.61
CA SER A 253 16.03 -0.39 11.93
C SER A 253 15.92 -0.40 10.40
N TYR A 254 15.87 -1.58 9.75
CA TYR A 254 15.77 -1.71 8.29
C TYR A 254 14.35 -1.77 7.74
N PHE A 255 13.39 -2.32 8.49
CA PHE A 255 12.02 -2.55 8.02
C PHE A 255 11.00 -1.56 8.59
N ASN A 256 11.17 -1.06 9.81
CA ASN A 256 10.33 -0.02 10.40
C ASN A 256 10.83 1.38 10.00
N THR A 257 10.76 1.67 8.70
CA THR A 257 11.19 2.95 8.12
C THR A 257 10.18 3.48 7.10
N THR A 258 10.11 4.80 6.97
CA THR A 258 9.39 5.50 5.90
C THR A 258 10.28 5.77 4.66
N GLU A 259 11.56 5.44 4.71
CA GLU A 259 12.48 5.59 3.57
C GLU A 259 12.22 4.49 2.54
N THR A 260 11.63 4.86 1.40
CA THR A 260 11.25 3.94 0.34
C THR A 260 12.42 3.11 -0.17
N ASP A 261 13.61 3.70 -0.29
CA ASP A 261 14.77 3.05 -0.91
C ASP A 261 15.38 2.01 0.03
N LYS A 262 15.51 2.37 1.32
CA LYS A 262 15.92 1.47 2.41
C LYS A 262 14.99 0.28 2.51
N LEU A 263 13.68 0.54 2.52
CA LEU A 263 12.66 -0.49 2.59
C LEU A 263 12.65 -1.38 1.33
N ASN A 264 12.82 -0.81 0.13
CA ASN A 264 12.92 -1.59 -1.12
C ASN A 264 14.12 -2.53 -1.13
N LEU A 265 15.32 -2.07 -0.77
CA LEU A 265 16.52 -2.92 -0.69
C LEU A 265 16.38 -4.00 0.39
N SER A 266 15.78 -3.64 1.53
CA SER A 266 15.56 -4.57 2.65
C SER A 266 14.56 -5.67 2.29
N ILE A 267 13.42 -5.33 1.67
CA ILE A 267 12.45 -6.34 1.20
C ILE A 267 13.05 -7.21 0.08
N ARG A 268 13.74 -6.62 -0.91
CA ARG A 268 14.42 -7.40 -1.96
C ARG A 268 15.43 -8.39 -1.39
N THR A 269 16.14 -8.00 -0.32
CA THR A 269 17.07 -8.88 0.38
C THR A 269 16.36 -9.95 1.20
N LEU A 270 15.28 -9.61 1.92
CA LEU A 270 14.41 -10.56 2.61
C LEU A 270 13.92 -11.65 1.64
N LEU A 271 13.31 -11.27 0.52
CA LEU A 271 12.76 -12.19 -0.47
C LEU A 271 13.85 -13.08 -1.09
N ARG A 272 15.06 -12.55 -1.31
CA ARG A 272 16.23 -13.33 -1.77
C ARG A 272 16.72 -14.34 -0.73
N CYS A 273 16.67 -14.01 0.57
CA CYS A 273 16.97 -14.95 1.65
C CYS A 273 15.83 -15.96 1.87
N LEU A 274 14.58 -15.58 1.59
CA LEU A 274 13.41 -16.44 1.73
C LEU A 274 13.27 -17.45 0.58
N GLN A 275 13.93 -17.23 -0.57
CA GLN A 275 14.08 -18.25 -1.61
C GLN A 275 15.00 -19.41 -1.17
N SER A 276 16.06 -19.14 -0.38
CA SER A 276 16.93 -20.19 0.16
C SER A 276 16.45 -20.76 1.50
N THR A 277 15.57 -20.07 2.22
CA THR A 277 14.94 -20.53 3.47
C THR A 277 13.45 -20.17 3.53
N PRO A 278 12.57 -20.84 2.76
CA PRO A 278 11.16 -20.45 2.65
C PRO A 278 10.38 -20.65 3.95
N ASN A 279 9.99 -19.55 4.58
CA ASN A 279 9.38 -19.53 5.91
C ASN A 279 8.35 -18.39 5.99
N LYS A 280 7.06 -18.74 6.01
CA LYS A 280 5.96 -17.76 6.04
C LYS A 280 5.89 -16.98 7.35
N GLU A 281 6.22 -17.60 8.47
CA GLU A 281 6.21 -16.96 9.79
C GLU A 281 7.28 -15.86 9.89
N LEU A 282 8.42 -16.00 9.18
CA LEU A 282 9.43 -14.96 9.05
C LEU A 282 8.95 -13.80 8.18
N LEU A 283 8.22 -14.08 7.09
CA LEU A 283 7.59 -13.04 6.28
C LEU A 283 6.56 -12.26 7.09
N GLU A 284 5.65 -12.96 7.78
CA GLU A 284 4.64 -12.36 8.66
C GLU A 284 5.29 -11.50 9.76
N PHE A 285 6.28 -12.05 10.48
CA PHE A 285 7.00 -11.35 11.54
C PHE A 285 7.64 -10.05 11.05
N VAL A 286 8.37 -10.09 9.93
CA VAL A 286 9.00 -8.88 9.36
C VAL A 286 7.94 -7.93 8.80
N CYS A 287 6.89 -8.43 8.15
CA CYS A 287 5.78 -7.62 7.65
C CYS A 287 4.98 -6.92 8.76
N ASN A 288 4.98 -7.42 10.00
CA ASN A 288 4.44 -6.65 11.12
C ASN A 288 5.26 -5.36 11.32
N GLY A 289 6.59 -5.46 11.43
CA GLY A 289 7.47 -4.30 11.62
C GLY A 289 7.55 -3.32 10.45
N ILE A 290 7.06 -3.68 9.25
CA ILE A 290 6.91 -2.73 8.14
C ILE A 290 5.71 -1.82 8.42
N PRO A 291 5.83 -0.48 8.31
CA PRO A 291 4.73 0.45 8.56
C PRO A 291 3.50 0.12 7.71
N VAL A 292 2.33 0.08 8.35
CA VAL A 292 1.06 -0.42 7.76
C VAL A 292 0.75 0.18 6.39
N GLN A 293 1.10 1.45 6.17
CA GLN A 293 0.88 2.20 4.93
C GLN A 293 1.75 1.74 3.75
N LEU A 294 2.86 1.03 4.01
CA LEU A 294 3.88 0.67 3.02
C LEU A 294 3.93 -0.85 2.73
N ARG A 295 3.18 -1.67 3.48
CA ARG A 295 3.19 -3.14 3.37
C ARG A 295 2.84 -3.67 1.97
N TYR A 296 2.04 -2.94 1.19
CA TYR A 296 1.71 -3.31 -0.20
C TYR A 296 2.95 -3.43 -1.12
N ILE A 297 4.06 -2.76 -0.78
CA ILE A 297 5.34 -2.85 -1.50
C ILE A 297 5.90 -4.28 -1.47
N VAL A 298 5.62 -5.06 -0.41
CA VAL A 298 6.02 -6.47 -0.31
C VAL A 298 5.34 -7.31 -1.40
N ILE A 299 4.02 -7.16 -1.57
CA ILE A 299 3.26 -7.84 -2.62
C ILE A 299 3.75 -7.38 -4.01
N LEU A 300 3.98 -6.07 -4.21
CA LEU A 300 4.52 -5.58 -5.48
C LEU A 300 5.90 -6.16 -5.82
N LEU A 301 6.77 -6.39 -4.83
CA LEU A 301 8.08 -6.99 -5.04
C LEU A 301 8.00 -8.51 -5.26
N LEU A 302 7.11 -9.23 -4.58
CA LEU A 302 6.81 -10.64 -4.86
C LEU A 302 6.25 -10.84 -6.28
N VAL A 303 5.31 -10.01 -6.72
CA VAL A 303 4.77 -10.04 -8.11
C VAL A 303 5.87 -9.72 -9.14
N ARG A 304 6.73 -8.73 -8.87
CA ARG A 304 7.90 -8.44 -9.71
C ARG A 304 8.88 -9.62 -9.79
N GLN A 305 9.03 -10.38 -8.71
CA GLN A 305 9.90 -11.57 -8.64
C GLN A 305 9.39 -12.74 -9.51
N LEU A 306 8.09 -12.80 -9.82
CA LEU A 306 7.54 -13.72 -10.84
C LEU A 306 7.94 -13.32 -12.28
N SER A 307 8.21 -12.03 -12.50
CA SER A 307 8.64 -11.47 -13.79
C SER A 307 10.16 -11.36 -13.93
N ASP A 308 10.93 -11.84 -12.95
CA ASP A 308 12.39 -11.85 -12.99
C ASP A 308 12.90 -12.92 -13.97
N LYS A 309 14.11 -12.72 -14.48
CA LYS A 309 14.79 -13.64 -15.42
C LYS A 309 15.85 -14.51 -14.73
N ASP A 310 16.09 -14.30 -13.43
CA ASP A 310 16.95 -15.19 -12.64
C ASP A 310 16.30 -16.57 -12.47
N LYS A 311 16.92 -17.60 -13.07
CA LYS A 311 16.48 -19.00 -13.00
C LYS A 311 16.68 -19.65 -11.63
N ASN A 312 17.37 -18.98 -10.71
CA ASN A 312 17.60 -19.43 -9.34
C ASN A 312 16.44 -19.03 -8.38
N VAL A 313 15.44 -18.29 -8.88
CA VAL A 313 14.19 -17.98 -8.18
C VAL A 313 13.14 -19.02 -8.53
N ASN A 314 12.49 -19.60 -7.52
CA ASN A 314 11.32 -20.45 -7.71
C ASN A 314 10.02 -19.61 -7.63
N PRO A 315 9.20 -19.52 -8.71
CA PRO A 315 7.96 -18.75 -8.69
C PRO A 315 6.91 -19.31 -7.72
N ILE A 316 6.82 -20.64 -7.54
CA ILE A 316 5.86 -21.30 -6.64
C ILE A 316 6.17 -20.89 -5.18
N VAL A 317 7.44 -20.72 -4.82
CA VAL A 317 7.84 -20.18 -3.52
C VAL A 317 7.33 -18.75 -3.34
N SER A 318 7.52 -17.88 -4.34
CA SER A 318 7.01 -16.50 -4.29
C SER A 318 5.49 -16.44 -4.20
N LEU A 319 4.78 -17.29 -4.94
CA LEU A 319 3.31 -17.39 -4.91
C LEU A 319 2.80 -17.88 -3.54
N LYS A 320 3.32 -18.99 -3.00
CA LYS A 320 2.92 -19.49 -1.67
C LYS A 320 3.26 -18.48 -0.55
N LEU A 321 4.33 -17.72 -0.69
CA LEU A 321 4.63 -16.59 0.21
C LEU A 321 3.58 -15.47 0.09
N MET A 322 3.15 -15.10 -1.13
CA MET A 322 2.03 -14.16 -1.32
C MET A 322 0.75 -14.68 -0.66
N SER A 323 0.30 -15.89 -0.99
CA SER A 323 -0.83 -16.58 -0.36
C SER A 323 -0.80 -16.47 1.16
N SER A 324 0.32 -16.89 1.78
CA SER A 324 0.46 -16.89 3.24
C SER A 324 0.32 -15.50 3.87
N LEU A 325 0.81 -14.45 3.20
CA LEU A 325 0.72 -13.07 3.69
C LEU A 325 -0.68 -12.49 3.44
N LEU A 326 -1.32 -12.83 2.34
CA LEU A 326 -2.68 -12.41 1.99
C LEU A 326 -3.73 -13.01 2.95
N VAL A 327 -3.57 -14.26 3.36
CA VAL A 327 -4.47 -14.95 4.32
C VAL A 327 -4.20 -14.61 5.79
N SER A 328 -2.97 -14.23 6.16
CA SER A 328 -2.58 -13.90 7.56
C SER A 328 -3.39 -12.75 8.19
N ASP A 329 -3.24 -12.51 9.51
CA ASP A 329 -3.81 -11.32 10.19
C ASP A 329 -3.19 -9.97 9.69
N VAL A 330 -2.18 -10.00 8.80
CA VAL A 330 -1.49 -8.79 8.32
C VAL A 330 -2.40 -7.92 7.44
N SER A 331 -2.61 -6.68 7.87
CA SER A 331 -3.27 -5.64 7.08
C SER A 331 -2.34 -5.06 6.02
N ILE A 332 -2.79 -5.05 4.75
CA ILE A 332 -2.04 -4.55 3.58
C ILE A 332 -2.83 -3.38 2.97
N VAL A 333 -2.70 -2.20 3.57
CA VAL A 333 -3.47 -1.02 3.14
C VAL A 333 -2.94 -0.48 1.81
N GLY A 334 -3.84 -0.06 0.90
CA GLY A 334 -3.49 0.57 -0.37
C GLY A 334 -3.09 -0.38 -1.50
N LEU A 335 -3.47 -1.67 -1.41
CA LEU A 335 -3.20 -2.65 -2.45
C LEU A 335 -4.12 -2.42 -3.67
N SER A 336 -3.53 -2.17 -4.85
CA SER A 336 -4.27 -2.14 -6.13
C SER A 336 -4.66 -3.55 -6.57
N VAL A 337 -5.68 -4.15 -5.95
CA VAL A 337 -6.06 -5.57 -6.12
C VAL A 337 -6.11 -6.01 -7.59
N LEU A 338 -6.85 -5.29 -8.43
CA LEU A 338 -6.98 -5.57 -9.86
C LEU A 338 -5.64 -5.48 -10.63
N ASP A 339 -4.71 -4.63 -10.21
CA ASP A 339 -3.36 -4.55 -10.79
C ASP A 339 -2.43 -5.69 -10.36
N ILE A 340 -2.68 -6.34 -9.23
CA ILE A 340 -1.94 -7.52 -8.79
C ILE A 340 -2.55 -8.75 -9.47
N MET A 341 -3.88 -8.89 -9.44
CA MET A 341 -4.64 -9.94 -10.11
C MET A 341 -4.28 -10.03 -11.59
N ARG A 342 -4.32 -8.91 -12.34
CA ARG A 342 -3.95 -8.88 -13.77
C ARG A 342 -2.50 -9.28 -14.04
N LYS A 343 -1.58 -9.09 -13.09
CA LYS A 343 -0.18 -9.50 -13.23
C LYS A 343 0.01 -10.99 -12.92
N LEU A 344 -0.71 -11.53 -11.94
CA LEU A 344 -0.77 -12.96 -11.65
C LEU A 344 -1.37 -13.72 -12.83
N LEU A 345 -2.54 -13.31 -13.31
CA LEU A 345 -3.20 -13.88 -14.49
C LEU A 345 -2.29 -13.83 -15.73
N ASN A 346 -1.69 -12.69 -16.05
CA ASN A 346 -0.77 -12.55 -17.19
C ASN A 346 0.50 -13.43 -17.04
N PHE A 347 0.99 -13.65 -15.81
CA PHE A 347 2.06 -14.60 -15.54
C PHE A 347 1.61 -16.06 -15.72
N GLN A 348 0.41 -16.42 -15.26
CA GLN A 348 -0.20 -17.73 -15.46
C GLN A 348 -0.38 -18.04 -16.95
N LEU A 349 -1.06 -17.18 -17.71
CA LEU A 349 -1.36 -17.42 -19.13
C LEU A 349 -0.09 -17.61 -19.98
N LYS A 350 0.99 -16.87 -19.66
CA LYS A 350 2.30 -17.04 -20.31
C LYS A 350 2.99 -18.39 -20.02
N ASN A 351 2.60 -19.05 -18.93
CA ASN A 351 3.21 -20.28 -18.43
C ASN A 351 2.19 -21.43 -18.28
N ALA A 352 1.04 -21.35 -18.96
CA ALA A 352 -0.13 -22.22 -18.77
C ALA A 352 0.11 -23.71 -19.06
N THR A 353 1.26 -24.08 -19.61
CA THR A 353 1.70 -25.47 -19.79
C THR A 353 2.24 -26.10 -18.50
N ASN A 354 2.59 -25.33 -17.46
CA ASN A 354 3.04 -25.85 -16.18
C ASN A 354 1.89 -25.85 -15.15
N LYS A 355 1.38 -27.05 -14.83
CA LYS A 355 0.31 -27.27 -13.86
C LYS A 355 0.60 -26.72 -12.46
N GLU A 356 1.86 -26.72 -12.01
CA GLU A 356 2.23 -26.16 -10.70
C GLU A 356 2.08 -24.63 -10.69
N VAL A 357 2.43 -23.97 -11.80
CA VAL A 357 2.27 -22.52 -11.95
C VAL A 357 0.81 -22.14 -12.09
N VAL A 358 0.01 -22.93 -12.83
CA VAL A 358 -1.44 -22.71 -12.97
C VAL A 358 -2.13 -22.87 -11.61
N ALA A 359 -2.10 -24.07 -11.01
CA ALA A 359 -2.78 -24.34 -9.75
C ALA A 359 -2.37 -23.37 -8.64
N GLN A 360 -1.07 -23.02 -8.53
CA GLN A 360 -0.63 -22.09 -7.51
C GLN A 360 -1.01 -20.62 -7.82
N SER A 361 -1.10 -20.21 -9.09
CA SER A 361 -1.55 -18.85 -9.44
C SER A 361 -3.05 -18.69 -9.19
N CYS A 362 -3.85 -19.69 -9.56
CA CYS A 362 -5.27 -19.81 -9.21
C CYS A 362 -5.49 -19.65 -7.69
N ILE A 363 -4.83 -20.46 -6.85
CA ILE A 363 -4.84 -20.33 -5.38
C ILE A 363 -4.42 -18.92 -4.93
N THR A 364 -3.35 -18.36 -5.50
CA THR A 364 -2.86 -17.03 -5.08
C THR A 364 -3.84 -15.91 -5.48
N MET A 365 -4.64 -16.10 -6.52
CA MET A 365 -5.68 -15.16 -6.95
C MET A 365 -6.96 -15.28 -6.11
N THR A 366 -7.32 -16.46 -5.60
CA THR A 366 -8.39 -16.59 -4.60
C THR A 366 -7.98 -16.04 -3.23
N ASP A 367 -6.74 -16.32 -2.79
CA ASP A 367 -6.17 -15.76 -1.55
C ASP A 367 -6.09 -14.23 -1.60
N LEU A 368 -5.90 -13.65 -2.79
CA LEU A 368 -5.95 -12.20 -3.00
C LEU A 368 -7.35 -11.63 -2.75
N ASN A 369 -8.41 -12.40 -3.02
CA ASN A 369 -9.80 -12.00 -2.73
C ASN A 369 -10.24 -12.30 -1.27
N HIS A 370 -9.46 -13.08 -0.51
CA HIS A 370 -9.77 -13.45 0.88
C HIS A 370 -10.05 -12.25 1.81
N LYS A 371 -9.52 -11.07 1.46
CA LYS A 371 -9.82 -9.79 2.12
C LYS A 371 -10.48 -8.85 1.11
N THR A 372 -11.71 -8.42 1.40
CA THR A 372 -12.43 -7.41 0.61
C THR A 372 -11.92 -6.00 0.95
N TYR A 373 -11.12 -5.41 0.06
CA TYR A 373 -10.60 -4.05 0.21
C TYR A 373 -11.62 -2.98 -0.25
N TYR A 374 -12.56 -3.37 -1.13
CA TYR A 374 -13.72 -2.59 -1.57
C TYR A 374 -14.87 -3.54 -1.97
N ALA A 375 -16.09 -3.02 -2.15
CA ALA A 375 -17.28 -3.84 -2.41
C ALA A 375 -17.21 -4.56 -3.77
N GLU A 376 -16.99 -3.81 -4.85
CA GLU A 376 -16.91 -4.33 -6.23
C GLU A 376 -15.65 -5.17 -6.54
N GLN A 377 -14.93 -5.64 -5.53
CA GLN A 377 -13.68 -6.37 -5.73
C GLN A 377 -13.90 -7.72 -6.42
N THR A 378 -14.90 -8.48 -5.95
CA THR A 378 -15.24 -9.79 -6.51
C THR A 378 -15.80 -9.66 -7.93
N SER A 379 -16.68 -8.68 -8.16
CA SER A 379 -17.26 -8.37 -9.48
C SER A 379 -16.19 -7.92 -10.48
N ASP A 380 -15.30 -6.99 -10.11
CA ASP A 380 -14.16 -6.56 -10.95
C ASP A 380 -13.23 -7.74 -11.33
N MET A 381 -12.87 -8.59 -10.34
CA MET A 381 -11.95 -9.71 -10.58
C MET A 381 -12.56 -10.74 -11.54
N LEU A 382 -13.84 -11.09 -11.38
CA LEU A 382 -14.54 -12.01 -12.26
C LEU A 382 -14.79 -11.41 -13.65
N TYR A 383 -15.07 -10.11 -13.74
CA TYR A 383 -15.23 -9.40 -15.02
C TYR A 383 -13.94 -9.35 -15.83
N GLU A 384 -12.78 -9.15 -15.20
CA GLU A 384 -11.47 -9.17 -15.87
C GLU A 384 -11.13 -10.57 -16.44
N LEU A 385 -11.61 -11.66 -15.81
CA LEU A 385 -11.51 -13.05 -16.31
C LEU A 385 -12.48 -13.29 -17.49
N LEU A 386 -13.74 -12.87 -17.36
CA LEU A 386 -14.74 -12.91 -18.44
C LEU A 386 -14.23 -12.21 -19.70
N LEU A 387 -13.58 -11.05 -19.58
CA LEU A 387 -12.98 -10.32 -20.70
C LEU A 387 -11.86 -11.10 -21.41
N LYS A 388 -11.27 -12.14 -20.79
CA LYS A 388 -10.33 -13.06 -21.47
C LYS A 388 -11.09 -14.17 -22.19
N LEU A 389 -12.06 -14.83 -21.54
CA LEU A 389 -12.87 -15.88 -22.17
C LEU A 389 -13.64 -15.39 -23.40
N LYS A 390 -14.15 -14.17 -23.33
CA LYS A 390 -14.88 -13.47 -24.40
C LYS A 390 -13.99 -12.99 -25.56
N SER A 391 -12.68 -13.16 -25.46
CA SER A 391 -11.72 -12.84 -26.53
C SER A 391 -11.25 -14.11 -27.24
N ASP A 392 -11.33 -14.14 -28.57
CA ASP A 392 -10.84 -15.26 -29.38
C ASP A 392 -9.33 -15.22 -29.65
N THR A 393 -8.59 -14.40 -28.90
CA THR A 393 -7.13 -14.25 -28.98
C THR A 393 -6.38 -15.13 -27.99
N VAL A 394 -7.07 -15.70 -26.98
CA VAL A 394 -6.51 -16.69 -26.05
C VAL A 394 -6.76 -18.11 -26.56
N LYS A 395 -5.77 -19.01 -26.43
CA LYS A 395 -5.89 -20.41 -26.87
C LYS A 395 -6.61 -21.26 -25.82
N ASP A 396 -6.91 -22.50 -26.17
CA ASP A 396 -7.74 -23.39 -25.35
C ASP A 396 -7.14 -23.69 -23.96
N VAL A 397 -5.81 -23.79 -23.84
CA VAL A 397 -5.16 -23.98 -22.53
C VAL A 397 -5.26 -22.75 -21.65
N GLU A 398 -5.18 -21.54 -22.22
CA GLU A 398 -5.46 -20.29 -21.53
C GLU A 398 -6.95 -20.15 -21.16
N LYS A 399 -7.89 -20.58 -22.02
CA LYS A 399 -9.33 -20.59 -21.70
C LYS A 399 -9.63 -21.57 -20.55
N ASN A 400 -9.06 -22.78 -20.57
CA ASN A 400 -9.23 -23.76 -19.50
C ASN A 400 -8.70 -23.26 -18.15
N ALA A 401 -7.50 -22.66 -18.11
CA ALA A 401 -6.94 -22.09 -16.89
C ALA A 401 -7.82 -20.97 -16.31
N VAL A 402 -8.44 -20.14 -17.16
CA VAL A 402 -9.37 -19.09 -16.70
C VAL A 402 -10.70 -19.67 -16.22
N VAL A 403 -11.17 -20.79 -16.78
CA VAL A 403 -12.32 -21.51 -16.21
C VAL A 403 -11.98 -22.07 -14.83
N GLU A 404 -10.80 -22.69 -14.66
CA GLU A 404 -10.29 -23.16 -13.36
C GLU A 404 -10.10 -22.01 -12.35
N ASP A 405 -9.66 -20.81 -12.77
CA ASP A 405 -9.57 -19.61 -11.93
C ASP A 405 -10.93 -19.14 -11.40
N ILE A 406 -11.93 -19.06 -12.29
CA ILE A 406 -13.29 -18.62 -11.92
C ILE A 406 -13.94 -19.67 -11.01
N ASP A 407 -13.70 -20.94 -11.28
CA ASP A 407 -14.27 -22.05 -10.51
C ASP A 407 -13.80 -22.01 -9.04
N PHE A 408 -12.49 -21.92 -8.85
CA PHE A 408 -11.89 -21.84 -7.52
C PHE A 408 -12.25 -20.53 -6.80
N LEU A 409 -12.42 -19.41 -7.52
CA LEU A 409 -13.00 -18.18 -6.97
C LEU A 409 -14.42 -18.40 -6.45
N VAL A 410 -15.28 -19.04 -7.24
CA VAL A 410 -16.69 -19.33 -6.90
C VAL A 410 -16.79 -20.24 -5.67
N GLU A 411 -15.94 -21.26 -5.54
CA GLU A 411 -15.88 -22.10 -4.32
C GLU A 411 -15.53 -21.32 -3.04
N HIS A 412 -14.78 -20.21 -3.15
CA HIS A 412 -14.26 -19.45 -2.01
C HIS A 412 -15.03 -18.15 -1.69
N ILE A 413 -16.01 -17.75 -2.53
CA ILE A 413 -16.86 -16.57 -2.27
C ILE A 413 -17.99 -16.95 -1.31
N THR A 414 -17.94 -16.41 -0.10
CA THR A 414 -18.85 -16.77 1.01
C THR A 414 -20.10 -15.87 1.14
N GLN A 415 -20.20 -14.80 0.34
CA GLN A 415 -21.31 -13.85 0.37
C GLN A 415 -21.66 -13.37 -1.04
N PRO A 416 -22.94 -13.07 -1.33
CA PRO A 416 -23.34 -12.58 -2.65
C PRO A 416 -22.69 -11.21 -2.95
N SER A 417 -22.16 -11.07 -4.16
CA SER A 417 -21.39 -9.89 -4.61
C SER A 417 -21.25 -9.80 -6.14
N ILE A 418 -22.25 -10.33 -6.87
CA ILE A 418 -22.27 -10.39 -8.34
C ILE A 418 -23.62 -9.88 -8.85
N SER A 419 -23.61 -9.04 -9.89
CA SER A 419 -24.83 -8.61 -10.58
C SER A 419 -25.36 -9.70 -11.52
N LEU A 420 -26.68 -9.75 -11.73
CA LEU A 420 -27.29 -10.76 -12.62
C LEU A 420 -26.77 -10.68 -14.07
N GLU A 421 -26.31 -9.51 -14.53
CA GLU A 421 -25.71 -9.36 -15.85
C GLU A 421 -24.37 -10.09 -15.97
N LEU A 422 -23.48 -9.93 -14.97
CA LEU A 422 -22.19 -10.62 -14.92
C LEU A 422 -22.39 -12.14 -14.77
N PHE A 423 -23.39 -12.56 -14.00
CA PHE A 423 -23.79 -13.97 -13.93
C PHE A 423 -24.19 -14.56 -15.28
N ILE A 424 -25.05 -13.88 -16.05
CA ILE A 424 -25.53 -14.36 -17.35
C ILE A 424 -24.37 -14.54 -18.33
N ASP A 425 -23.46 -13.56 -18.41
CA ASP A 425 -22.29 -13.62 -19.29
C ASP A 425 -21.27 -14.72 -18.87
N LEU A 426 -21.11 -14.97 -17.57
CA LEU A 426 -20.24 -16.06 -17.05
C LEU A 426 -20.86 -17.45 -17.25
N ALA A 427 -22.17 -17.60 -17.01
CA ALA A 427 -22.87 -18.88 -17.06
C ALA A 427 -22.81 -19.55 -18.45
N HIS A 428 -22.69 -18.76 -19.52
CA HIS A 428 -22.49 -19.26 -20.88
C HIS A 428 -21.17 -20.05 -21.05
N TYR A 429 -20.11 -19.70 -20.30
CA TYR A 429 -18.80 -20.37 -20.38
C TYR A 429 -18.61 -21.53 -19.41
N MET A 430 -19.35 -21.58 -18.29
CA MET A 430 -19.16 -22.60 -17.25
C MET A 430 -20.46 -23.21 -16.73
N LYS A 431 -21.20 -23.86 -17.65
CA LYS A 431 -22.47 -24.57 -17.39
C LYS A 431 -22.46 -25.52 -16.17
N ASN A 432 -21.31 -26.10 -15.81
CA ASN A 432 -21.19 -27.09 -14.75
C ASN A 432 -21.46 -26.53 -13.33
N HIS A 433 -21.05 -25.29 -13.06
CA HIS A 433 -21.08 -24.70 -11.71
C HIS A 433 -21.93 -23.43 -11.62
N ILE A 434 -22.89 -23.28 -12.54
CA ILE A 434 -23.83 -22.16 -12.56
C ILE A 434 -24.69 -22.03 -11.30
N ILE A 435 -24.94 -23.12 -10.56
CA ILE A 435 -25.67 -23.08 -9.28
C ILE A 435 -24.84 -22.35 -8.22
N CYS A 436 -23.54 -22.67 -8.12
CA CYS A 436 -22.62 -21.99 -7.21
C CYS A 436 -22.48 -20.50 -7.58
N LEU A 437 -22.34 -20.19 -8.88
CA LEU A 437 -22.38 -18.81 -9.40
C LEU A 437 -23.69 -18.09 -9.05
N PHE A 438 -24.85 -18.74 -9.24
CA PHE A 438 -26.16 -18.10 -9.02
C PHE A 438 -26.42 -17.82 -7.54
N ASN A 439 -25.93 -18.68 -6.65
CA ASN A 439 -25.95 -18.42 -5.20
C ASN A 439 -25.25 -17.09 -4.84
N ILE A 440 -24.16 -16.74 -5.53
CA ILE A 440 -23.39 -15.49 -5.32
C ILE A 440 -24.08 -14.26 -5.94
N VAL A 441 -25.13 -14.41 -6.75
CA VAL A 441 -25.87 -13.27 -7.32
C VAL A 441 -26.62 -12.49 -6.23
N GLU A 442 -26.37 -11.18 -6.17
CA GLU A 442 -27.03 -10.29 -5.21
C GLU A 442 -28.51 -10.08 -5.57
N THR A 443 -29.36 -9.99 -4.53
CA THR A 443 -30.83 -9.97 -4.69
C THR A 443 -31.34 -8.54 -4.96
N GLU A 444 -30.81 -7.94 -6.03
CA GLU A 444 -31.34 -6.69 -6.60
C GLU A 444 -32.67 -6.92 -7.33
N VAL A 445 -33.35 -5.84 -7.74
CA VAL A 445 -34.54 -5.92 -8.61
C VAL A 445 -34.11 -6.07 -10.07
N PRO A 446 -34.27 -7.24 -10.72
CA PRO A 446 -33.74 -7.42 -12.07
C PRO A 446 -34.64 -6.76 -13.11
N SER A 447 -34.04 -6.34 -14.23
CA SER A 447 -34.81 -5.92 -15.40
C SER A 447 -35.54 -7.10 -16.04
N SER A 448 -36.75 -6.88 -16.56
CA SER A 448 -37.52 -7.87 -17.33
C SER A 448 -36.73 -8.47 -18.50
N ILE A 449 -35.81 -7.69 -19.08
CA ILE A 449 -34.90 -8.11 -20.16
C ILE A 449 -33.80 -9.07 -19.64
N LEU A 450 -33.40 -8.95 -18.38
CA LEU A 450 -32.45 -9.88 -17.76
C LEU A 450 -33.12 -11.20 -17.40
N PHE A 451 -34.40 -11.17 -16.98
CA PHE A 451 -35.18 -12.40 -16.85
C PHE A 451 -35.34 -13.14 -18.18
N SER A 452 -35.61 -12.46 -19.31
CA SER A 452 -35.71 -13.15 -20.60
C SER A 452 -34.36 -13.74 -21.07
N LYS A 453 -33.23 -13.04 -20.85
CA LYS A 453 -31.89 -13.62 -21.04
C LYS A 453 -31.64 -14.84 -20.14
N LEU A 454 -32.00 -14.75 -18.86
CA LEU A 454 -31.86 -15.82 -17.88
C LEU A 454 -32.65 -17.07 -18.29
N TYR A 455 -33.92 -16.93 -18.66
CA TYR A 455 -34.70 -18.08 -19.12
C TYR A 455 -34.19 -18.66 -20.44
N SER A 456 -33.66 -17.84 -21.36
CA SER A 456 -32.98 -18.35 -22.56
C SER A 456 -31.74 -19.17 -22.21
N LEU A 457 -30.84 -18.71 -21.33
CA LEU A 457 -29.65 -19.50 -20.96
C LEU A 457 -30.02 -20.82 -20.26
N LEU A 458 -31.10 -20.85 -19.47
CA LEU A 458 -31.60 -22.08 -18.85
C LEU A 458 -32.10 -23.11 -19.88
N ARG A 459 -32.59 -22.68 -21.05
CA ARG A 459 -32.97 -23.60 -22.16
C ARG A 459 -31.74 -24.19 -22.85
N GLU A 460 -30.63 -23.46 -22.86
CA GLU A 460 -29.33 -23.90 -23.43
C GLU A 460 -28.56 -24.88 -22.52
N LEU A 461 -29.09 -25.28 -21.36
CA LEU A 461 -28.44 -26.21 -20.44
C LEU A 461 -28.65 -27.68 -20.80
N ASP A 462 -27.58 -28.47 -20.71
CA ASP A 462 -27.55 -29.86 -21.15
C ASP A 462 -28.14 -30.86 -20.12
N SER A 463 -28.47 -30.41 -18.90
CA SER A 463 -28.94 -31.25 -17.80
C SER A 463 -30.25 -30.75 -17.18
N HIS A 464 -31.30 -31.58 -17.28
CA HIS A 464 -32.60 -31.33 -16.64
C HIS A 464 -32.53 -31.21 -15.11
N GLY A 465 -31.57 -31.88 -14.47
CA GLY A 465 -31.36 -31.73 -13.02
C GLY A 465 -30.95 -30.31 -12.64
N VAL A 466 -30.02 -29.73 -13.40
CA VAL A 466 -29.56 -28.34 -13.21
C VAL A 466 -30.67 -27.34 -13.60
N GLN A 467 -31.42 -27.61 -14.67
CA GLN A 467 -32.60 -26.81 -15.06
C GLN A 467 -33.71 -26.79 -13.99
N LYS A 468 -33.90 -27.89 -13.23
CA LYS A 468 -34.83 -27.92 -12.10
C LYS A 468 -34.30 -27.05 -10.95
N GLU A 469 -33.06 -27.28 -10.52
CA GLU A 469 -32.51 -26.66 -9.32
C GLU A 469 -32.36 -25.14 -9.48
N MET A 470 -31.86 -24.70 -10.64
CA MET A 470 -31.81 -23.28 -11.01
C MET A 470 -33.20 -22.63 -10.98
N MET A 471 -34.25 -23.33 -11.44
CA MET A 471 -35.61 -22.79 -11.40
C MET A 471 -36.15 -22.70 -9.97
N GLU A 472 -35.76 -23.62 -9.08
CA GLU A 472 -36.09 -23.58 -7.64
C GLU A 472 -35.44 -22.36 -6.97
N GLU A 473 -34.11 -22.19 -7.11
CA GLU A 473 -33.39 -21.04 -6.54
C GLU A 473 -33.85 -19.68 -7.11
N ILE A 474 -34.22 -19.61 -8.40
CA ILE A 474 -34.76 -18.39 -9.01
C ILE A 474 -36.12 -18.02 -8.41
N PHE A 475 -36.98 -19.01 -8.13
CA PHE A 475 -38.25 -18.77 -7.45
C PHE A 475 -38.07 -18.38 -5.98
N ASP A 476 -37.09 -18.95 -5.27
CA ASP A 476 -36.81 -18.59 -3.88
C ASP A 476 -36.18 -17.19 -3.75
N LYS A 477 -35.22 -16.82 -4.63
CA LYS A 477 -34.63 -15.46 -4.61
C LYS A 477 -35.60 -14.37 -5.08
N TYR A 478 -36.38 -14.61 -6.15
CA TYR A 478 -37.12 -13.55 -6.83
C TYR A 478 -38.66 -13.69 -6.80
N GLY A 479 -39.20 -14.86 -6.44
CA GLY A 479 -40.62 -15.11 -6.12
C GLY A 479 -41.64 -14.42 -7.03
N LYS A 480 -42.21 -13.30 -6.55
CA LYS A 480 -43.16 -12.45 -7.30
C LYS A 480 -42.68 -12.14 -8.73
N MET A 481 -41.39 -11.83 -8.88
CA MET A 481 -40.81 -11.38 -10.15
C MET A 481 -40.61 -12.57 -11.08
N ALA A 482 -40.04 -13.68 -10.59
CA ALA A 482 -39.90 -14.93 -11.35
C ALA A 482 -41.24 -15.45 -11.88
N LEU A 483 -42.29 -15.42 -11.04
CA LEU A 483 -43.64 -15.79 -11.45
C LEU A 483 -44.18 -14.92 -12.61
N LEU A 484 -44.02 -13.60 -12.54
CA LEU A 484 -44.59 -12.70 -13.55
C LEU A 484 -43.74 -12.61 -14.83
N SER A 485 -42.40 -12.59 -14.70
CA SER A 485 -41.50 -12.58 -15.86
C SER A 485 -41.51 -13.91 -16.60
N GLY A 486 -41.56 -15.03 -15.86
CA GLY A 486 -41.67 -16.37 -16.41
C GLY A 486 -43.01 -16.60 -17.12
N LEU A 487 -44.13 -16.15 -16.53
CA LEU A 487 -45.45 -16.30 -17.17
C LEU A 487 -45.53 -15.59 -18.53
N ASN A 488 -44.86 -14.45 -18.68
CA ASN A 488 -44.76 -13.77 -19.97
C ASN A 488 -43.78 -14.48 -20.91
N TYR A 489 -42.55 -14.75 -20.44
CA TYR A 489 -41.50 -15.34 -21.27
C TYR A 489 -41.89 -16.72 -21.83
N PHE A 490 -42.28 -17.66 -20.97
CA PHE A 490 -42.56 -19.04 -21.37
C PHE A 490 -43.81 -19.17 -22.25
N LEU A 491 -44.75 -18.22 -22.15
CA LEU A 491 -45.95 -18.17 -22.99
C LEU A 491 -45.69 -17.58 -24.39
N GLU A 492 -44.67 -16.73 -24.54
CA GLU A 492 -44.29 -16.13 -25.82
C GLU A 492 -43.20 -16.91 -26.56
N ASN A 493 -42.23 -17.48 -25.84
CA ASN A 493 -40.94 -17.92 -26.42
C ASN A 493 -40.78 -19.45 -26.52
N VAL A 494 -41.76 -20.24 -26.07
CA VAL A 494 -41.75 -21.71 -26.13
C VAL A 494 -42.92 -22.25 -26.95
N SER A 495 -42.60 -22.85 -28.09
CA SER A 495 -43.56 -23.51 -29.00
C SER A 495 -43.44 -25.04 -29.01
N GLU A 496 -42.46 -25.61 -28.31
CA GLU A 496 -42.20 -27.05 -28.22
C GLU A 496 -42.07 -27.52 -26.75
N PRO A 497 -42.35 -28.80 -26.45
CA PRO A 497 -42.40 -29.32 -25.07
C PRO A 497 -41.01 -29.50 -24.43
N GLU A 498 -40.48 -28.43 -23.84
CA GLU A 498 -39.17 -28.38 -23.18
C GLU A 498 -39.21 -28.62 -21.67
N TYR A 499 -38.14 -29.16 -21.09
CA TYR A 499 -38.07 -29.41 -19.64
C TYR A 499 -38.15 -28.11 -18.81
N THR A 500 -37.44 -27.05 -19.21
CA THR A 500 -37.41 -25.75 -18.52
C THR A 500 -38.79 -25.07 -18.47
N TYR A 501 -39.64 -25.32 -19.46
CA TYR A 501 -41.03 -24.87 -19.47
C TYR A 501 -41.85 -25.58 -18.39
N TYR A 502 -41.76 -26.91 -18.31
CA TYR A 502 -42.46 -27.67 -17.27
C TYR A 502 -41.90 -27.41 -15.86
N SER A 503 -40.59 -27.22 -15.70
CA SER A 503 -40.01 -26.87 -14.39
C SER A 503 -40.48 -25.49 -13.91
N TYR A 504 -40.59 -24.50 -14.81
CA TYR A 504 -41.20 -23.21 -14.50
C TYR A 504 -42.66 -23.37 -14.01
N HIS A 505 -43.51 -24.10 -14.75
CA HIS A 505 -44.91 -24.28 -14.36
C HIS A 505 -45.06 -25.08 -13.04
N LEU A 506 -44.18 -26.05 -12.76
CA LEU A 506 -44.15 -26.76 -11.50
C LEU A 506 -43.79 -25.84 -10.32
N GLN A 507 -42.77 -24.99 -10.45
CA GLN A 507 -42.42 -24.04 -9.39
C GLN A 507 -43.43 -22.90 -9.25
N ALA A 508 -44.07 -22.46 -10.34
CA ALA A 508 -45.20 -21.54 -10.28
C ALA A 508 -46.36 -22.13 -9.46
N ALA A 509 -46.73 -23.39 -9.70
CA ALA A 509 -47.76 -24.09 -8.93
C ALA A 509 -47.37 -24.30 -7.46
N ASN A 510 -46.10 -24.60 -7.18
CA ASN A 510 -45.52 -24.75 -5.84
C ASN A 510 -45.57 -23.43 -5.05
N PHE A 511 -45.08 -22.34 -5.64
CA PHE A 511 -45.07 -20.99 -5.07
C PHE A 511 -46.49 -20.45 -4.80
N LEU A 512 -47.44 -20.74 -5.69
CA LEU A 512 -48.86 -20.41 -5.51
C LEU A 512 -49.62 -21.38 -4.59
N LYS A 513 -49.05 -22.56 -4.30
CA LYS A 513 -49.65 -23.65 -3.51
C LYS A 513 -50.96 -24.19 -4.10
N LEU A 514 -51.03 -24.25 -5.43
CA LEU A 514 -52.19 -24.69 -6.22
C LEU A 514 -52.02 -26.14 -6.69
N ASN A 515 -52.72 -27.06 -6.03
CA ASN A 515 -52.66 -28.51 -6.33
C ASN A 515 -53.21 -28.85 -7.72
N ASP A 516 -54.26 -28.16 -8.14
CA ASP A 516 -54.89 -28.27 -9.46
C ASP A 516 -53.95 -27.81 -10.58
N TYR A 517 -53.25 -26.69 -10.39
CA TYR A 517 -52.20 -26.22 -11.32
C TYR A 517 -51.02 -27.18 -11.38
N LYS A 518 -50.61 -27.74 -10.23
CA LYS A 518 -49.56 -28.77 -10.18
C LYS A 518 -49.96 -30.02 -10.97
N SER A 519 -51.16 -30.57 -10.72
CA SER A 519 -51.63 -31.75 -11.45
C SER A 519 -51.89 -31.51 -12.94
N GLN A 520 -52.31 -30.30 -13.36
CA GLN A 520 -52.38 -29.98 -14.79
C GLN A 520 -50.97 -29.89 -15.41
N THR A 521 -49.99 -29.36 -14.68
CA THR A 521 -48.58 -29.34 -15.12
C THR A 521 -48.01 -30.76 -15.27
N GLU A 522 -48.23 -31.63 -14.28
CA GLU A 522 -47.80 -33.04 -14.31
C GLU A 522 -48.41 -33.78 -15.52
N TYR A 523 -49.72 -33.59 -15.77
CA TYR A 523 -50.41 -34.13 -16.95
C TYR A 523 -49.87 -33.57 -18.27
N LYS A 524 -49.66 -32.25 -18.38
CA LYS A 524 -49.13 -31.61 -19.60
C LYS A 524 -47.69 -32.03 -19.90
N MET A 525 -46.86 -32.19 -18.86
CA MET A 525 -45.50 -32.73 -18.95
C MET A 525 -45.50 -34.18 -19.44
N GLN A 526 -46.34 -35.05 -18.85
CA GLN A 526 -46.44 -36.46 -19.25
C GLN A 526 -46.98 -36.64 -20.68
N THR A 527 -47.90 -35.78 -21.11
CA THR A 527 -48.49 -35.80 -22.46
C THR A 527 -47.71 -34.99 -23.50
N ARG A 528 -46.63 -34.30 -23.11
CA ARG A 528 -45.85 -33.37 -23.95
C ARG A 528 -46.70 -32.28 -24.63
N THR A 529 -47.68 -31.75 -23.90
CA THR A 529 -48.55 -30.65 -24.34
C THR A 529 -48.20 -29.35 -23.62
N LEU A 530 -48.50 -28.20 -24.24
CA LEU A 530 -48.27 -26.87 -23.66
C LEU A 530 -49.57 -26.33 -23.01
N PHE A 531 -49.45 -25.32 -22.16
CA PHE A 531 -50.58 -24.54 -21.65
C PHE A 531 -51.09 -23.55 -22.69
N THR A 532 -52.41 -23.36 -22.77
CA THR A 532 -53.00 -22.23 -23.50
C THR A 532 -53.12 -20.99 -22.59
N LYS A 533 -53.50 -19.84 -23.15
CA LYS A 533 -53.78 -18.64 -22.35
C LYS A 533 -54.96 -18.85 -21.40
N GLU A 534 -55.93 -19.63 -21.84
CA GLU A 534 -57.19 -19.95 -21.15
C GLU A 534 -56.96 -20.93 -19.99
N ASP A 535 -56.10 -21.96 -20.17
CA ASP A 535 -55.63 -22.83 -19.09
C ASP A 535 -55.07 -21.96 -17.94
N LEU A 536 -54.10 -21.09 -18.26
CA LEU A 536 -53.39 -20.29 -17.28
C LEU A 536 -54.29 -19.23 -16.62
N LEU A 537 -55.25 -18.65 -17.37
CA LEU A 537 -56.19 -17.65 -16.83
C LEU A 537 -57.03 -18.19 -15.66
N SER A 538 -57.33 -19.48 -15.64
CA SER A 538 -58.07 -20.11 -14.54
C SER A 538 -57.35 -19.90 -13.19
N TYR A 539 -56.03 -20.12 -13.16
CA TYR A 539 -55.18 -19.97 -11.96
C TYR A 539 -54.94 -18.52 -11.54
N TYR A 540 -55.25 -17.54 -12.40
CA TYR A 540 -55.16 -16.11 -12.12
C TYR A 540 -56.54 -15.42 -12.09
N SER A 541 -57.64 -16.17 -11.96
CA SER A 541 -59.00 -15.63 -11.94
C SER A 541 -59.44 -15.05 -10.59
N ASP A 542 -59.14 -15.73 -9.47
CA ASP A 542 -59.55 -15.29 -8.12
C ASP A 542 -58.39 -14.69 -7.32
N THR A 543 -58.63 -13.53 -6.70
CA THR A 543 -57.65 -12.83 -5.85
C THR A 543 -57.57 -13.42 -4.42
N GLY A 544 -58.58 -14.17 -3.97
CA GLY A 544 -58.54 -14.89 -2.70
C GLY A 544 -57.62 -16.12 -2.75
N SER A 545 -57.77 -16.91 -3.81
CA SER A 545 -57.01 -18.14 -4.06
C SER A 545 -55.58 -17.88 -4.54
N ASN A 546 -55.36 -16.82 -5.33
CA ASN A 546 -54.04 -16.41 -5.79
C ASN A 546 -53.84 -14.90 -5.63
N LYS A 547 -52.89 -14.52 -4.76
CA LYS A 547 -52.55 -13.12 -4.44
C LYS A 547 -52.11 -12.28 -5.66
N TYR A 548 -51.64 -12.93 -6.72
CA TYR A 548 -51.06 -12.29 -7.91
C TYR A 548 -52.02 -12.29 -9.11
N SER A 549 -53.22 -12.88 -8.98
CA SER A 549 -54.27 -12.97 -10.00
C SER A 549 -54.44 -11.74 -10.87
N LYS A 550 -54.57 -10.54 -10.25
CA LYS A 550 -54.76 -9.29 -11.00
C LYS A 550 -53.61 -8.98 -11.98
N LYS A 551 -52.35 -9.20 -11.58
CA LYS A 551 -51.19 -8.97 -12.45
C LYS A 551 -51.02 -10.10 -13.48
N GLY A 552 -51.19 -11.36 -13.04
CA GLY A 552 -51.11 -12.52 -13.93
C GLY A 552 -52.15 -12.48 -15.05
N ALA A 553 -53.42 -12.24 -14.71
CA ALA A 553 -54.49 -12.04 -15.70
C ALA A 553 -54.19 -10.84 -16.61
N GLN A 554 -53.69 -9.72 -16.08
CA GLN A 554 -53.31 -8.56 -16.88
C GLN A 554 -52.25 -8.91 -17.94
N ILE A 555 -51.18 -9.64 -17.59
CA ILE A 555 -50.13 -10.02 -18.57
C ILE A 555 -50.55 -11.17 -19.51
N LEU A 556 -51.50 -12.03 -19.09
CA LEU A 556 -52.12 -13.00 -19.99
C LEU A 556 -53.02 -12.33 -21.04
N LEU A 557 -53.75 -11.27 -20.65
CA LEU A 557 -54.73 -10.57 -21.49
C LEU A 557 -54.12 -9.45 -22.35
N SER A 558 -53.17 -8.68 -21.82
CA SER A 558 -52.44 -7.66 -22.57
C SER A 558 -51.56 -8.33 -23.63
N ARG A 559 -51.51 -7.76 -24.85
CA ARG A 559 -50.87 -8.40 -26.00
C ARG A 559 -49.69 -7.63 -26.60
N ASP A 560 -49.41 -6.42 -26.11
CA ASP A 560 -48.45 -5.51 -26.73
C ASP A 560 -47.47 -4.91 -25.70
N ASN A 561 -46.18 -5.02 -26.02
CA ASN A 561 -45.01 -4.35 -25.44
C ASN A 561 -44.67 -4.54 -23.95
N GLN A 562 -43.62 -5.34 -23.72
CA GLN A 562 -42.60 -5.22 -22.66
C GLN A 562 -43.10 -4.76 -21.27
N ILE A 563 -43.40 -5.73 -20.39
CA ILE A 563 -43.60 -5.50 -18.94
C ILE A 563 -42.42 -4.68 -18.40
N SER A 564 -42.67 -3.46 -17.93
CA SER A 564 -41.66 -2.62 -17.31
C SER A 564 -41.33 -3.09 -15.89
N THR A 565 -40.13 -2.78 -15.39
CA THR A 565 -39.75 -3.04 -13.99
C THR A 565 -40.69 -2.35 -13.00
N SER A 566 -41.26 -1.20 -13.38
CA SER A 566 -42.33 -0.51 -12.64
C SER A 566 -43.58 -1.38 -12.43
N ASP A 567 -43.86 -2.28 -13.37
CA ASP A 567 -45.11 -3.02 -13.45
C ASP A 567 -44.99 -4.33 -12.66
N LEU A 568 -43.77 -4.86 -12.53
CA LEU A 568 -43.44 -5.90 -11.54
C LEU A 568 -43.55 -5.33 -10.11
N LEU A 569 -42.96 -4.16 -9.84
CA LEU A 569 -42.84 -3.57 -8.50
C LEU A 569 -44.13 -2.99 -7.89
N SER A 570 -45.06 -2.50 -8.70
CA SER A 570 -46.22 -1.72 -8.23
C SER A 570 -47.29 -2.56 -7.50
N ASP A 571 -47.26 -2.65 -6.17
CA ASP A 571 -48.40 -3.19 -5.39
C ASP A 571 -49.54 -2.15 -5.39
N SER A 572 -50.68 -2.49 -5.99
CA SER A 572 -51.81 -1.57 -6.18
C SER A 572 -52.65 -1.38 -4.91
N GLN A 573 -52.32 -0.34 -4.13
CA GLN A 573 -53.18 0.11 -3.03
C GLN A 573 -54.58 0.45 -3.54
N VAL A 574 -55.59 -0.03 -2.81
CA VAL A 574 -57.01 0.11 -3.18
C VAL A 574 -57.45 1.56 -3.07
N ARG A 575 -57.72 2.21 -4.22
CA ARG A 575 -58.49 3.46 -4.29
C ARG A 575 -59.92 3.16 -4.74
N THR A 576 -60.83 3.05 -3.78
CA THR A 576 -62.28 2.99 -4.02
C THR A 576 -62.87 4.38 -4.18
N THR A 577 -63.25 4.73 -5.42
CA THR A 577 -64.31 5.71 -5.71
C THR A 577 -65.09 5.23 -6.96
N PRO A 578 -66.41 5.48 -7.07
CA PRO A 578 -67.26 4.74 -8.00
C PRO A 578 -67.23 5.23 -9.46
N LEU A 579 -67.83 4.42 -10.33
CA LEU A 579 -68.15 4.76 -11.72
C LEU A 579 -69.28 5.79 -11.79
N GLU A 580 -69.12 6.83 -12.62
CA GLU A 580 -70.24 7.57 -13.21
C GLU A 580 -70.20 7.49 -14.74
N TYR A 581 -71.37 7.36 -15.36
CA TYR A 581 -71.54 7.31 -16.81
C TYR A 581 -71.71 8.70 -17.41
N LYS A 582 -71.01 9.00 -18.52
CA LYS A 582 -71.61 9.66 -19.70
C LYS A 582 -70.72 9.57 -20.95
N ASN A 583 -71.37 9.61 -22.11
CA ASN A 583 -70.78 9.46 -23.43
C ASN A 583 -70.57 10.82 -24.13
N VAL A 584 -69.42 11.00 -24.80
CA VAL A 584 -69.25 11.31 -26.26
C VAL A 584 -70.03 12.52 -26.86
N PRO A 585 -69.48 13.37 -27.77
CA PRO A 585 -68.09 13.58 -28.25
C PRO A 585 -67.60 15.06 -28.40
N ASN A 586 -66.35 15.21 -28.86
CA ASN A 586 -65.84 16.22 -29.84
C ASN A 586 -65.54 17.71 -29.49
N ALA A 587 -64.34 18.13 -29.93
CA ALA A 587 -64.02 19.29 -30.81
C ALA A 587 -63.42 20.64 -30.30
N ILE A 588 -62.09 20.74 -30.47
CA ILE A 588 -61.26 21.87 -31.00
C ILE A 588 -61.10 23.21 -30.19
N PHE A 589 -59.88 23.78 -30.27
CA PHE A 589 -59.41 25.15 -29.90
C PHE A 589 -59.29 25.52 -28.40
N SER A 590 -58.48 26.51 -27.97
CA SER A 590 -57.06 26.86 -28.27
C SER A 590 -56.54 27.98 -27.34
N ASN A 591 -55.22 28.01 -27.08
CA ASN A 591 -54.40 29.19 -26.69
C ASN A 591 -54.87 30.19 -25.59
N GLY A 592 -54.28 30.06 -24.39
CA GLY A 592 -53.15 30.92 -23.98
C GLY A 592 -53.37 32.25 -23.22
N LYS A 593 -52.50 32.48 -22.22
CA LYS A 593 -52.13 33.75 -21.54
C LYS A 593 -53.21 34.47 -20.70
N ALA A 594 -52.90 35.28 -19.66
CA ALA A 594 -51.75 35.40 -18.74
C ALA A 594 -52.07 36.50 -17.66
N VAL A 595 -51.08 36.89 -16.85
CA VAL A 595 -50.91 38.24 -16.20
C VAL A 595 -51.59 38.52 -14.83
N TYR A 596 -50.75 38.42 -13.78
CA TYR A 596 -50.48 39.39 -12.68
C TYR A 596 -51.45 39.76 -11.53
N ASP A 597 -50.77 40.20 -10.45
CA ASP A 597 -51.13 41.15 -9.38
C ASP A 597 -52.16 40.78 -8.29
N ASN A 598 -52.06 41.29 -7.05
CA ASN A 598 -50.89 41.54 -6.17
C ASN A 598 -51.37 41.92 -4.74
N ASN A 599 -50.50 41.85 -3.73
CA ASN A 599 -50.59 42.59 -2.44
C ASN A 599 -51.82 42.26 -1.51
N ASP A 600 -51.87 42.56 -0.20
CA ASP A 600 -50.85 43.03 0.74
C ASP A 600 -51.17 42.73 2.24
N PHE A 601 -50.15 42.94 3.10
CA PHE A 601 -50.20 43.41 4.51
C PHE A 601 -50.72 42.57 5.70
N ALA A 602 -49.76 42.41 6.64
CA ALA A 602 -49.81 42.83 8.05
C ALA A 602 -50.33 41.89 9.17
N ALA A 603 -49.47 41.74 10.19
CA ALA A 603 -49.67 40.93 11.39
C ALA A 603 -50.23 41.72 12.58
N LYS A 604 -50.68 41.00 13.62
CA LYS A 604 -50.57 41.42 15.03
C LYS A 604 -50.53 40.22 16.00
N GLN A 605 -50.31 40.51 17.28
CA GLN A 605 -49.78 39.57 18.28
C GLN A 605 -50.77 39.20 19.40
N ASN A 606 -50.31 38.29 20.26
CA ASN A 606 -50.77 37.94 21.62
C ASN A 606 -51.91 36.90 21.68
N LYS A 607 -51.80 35.75 22.36
CA LYS A 607 -51.19 35.35 23.66
C LYS A 607 -52.16 35.50 24.83
N PHE A 608 -52.66 34.38 25.36
CA PHE A 608 -52.79 34.11 26.79
C PHE A 608 -52.97 32.60 27.05
N ASP A 609 -52.50 32.15 28.21
CA ASP A 609 -52.63 30.78 28.73
C ASP A 609 -53.96 30.59 29.49
N ASN A 610 -54.41 29.35 29.66
CA ASN A 610 -54.67 28.76 31.00
C ASN A 610 -55.10 27.28 30.93
N SER A 611 -54.79 26.56 32.01
CA SER A 611 -55.19 25.18 32.34
C SER A 611 -56.12 25.18 33.57
N ILE A 612 -56.94 24.12 33.72
CA ILE A 612 -57.83 23.71 34.85
C ILE A 612 -58.82 22.70 34.23
N ASP A 613 -59.24 21.55 34.78
CA ASP A 613 -58.86 20.68 35.92
C ASP A 613 -59.17 19.22 35.43
N ASP A 614 -58.53 18.10 35.76
CA ASP A 614 -57.98 17.53 37.03
C ASP A 614 -58.97 16.57 37.75
N ASN A 615 -58.43 15.51 38.39
CA ASN A 615 -59.13 14.44 39.15
C ASN A 615 -59.98 13.44 38.30
N ILE A 616 -60.17 12.15 38.62
CA ILE A 616 -59.73 11.23 39.71
C ILE A 616 -59.76 9.78 39.10
N GLU A 617 -59.20 8.68 39.60
CA GLU A 617 -58.81 8.18 40.94
C GLU A 617 -57.59 7.21 40.85
N GLU A 618 -57.16 6.60 41.96
CA GLU A 618 -56.08 5.58 42.02
C GLU A 618 -56.61 4.19 42.44
N ALA A 619 -55.94 3.11 41.99
CA ALA A 619 -56.00 1.79 42.63
C ALA A 619 -54.71 0.99 42.36
N ASN A 620 -54.20 0.28 43.36
CA ASN A 620 -52.91 -0.42 43.32
C ASN A 620 -53.04 -1.91 42.92
N ASP A 621 -51.95 -2.53 42.46
CA ASP A 621 -51.04 -3.34 43.31
C ASP A 621 -50.50 -4.65 42.72
N THR A 622 -49.28 -4.98 43.16
CA THR A 622 -48.59 -6.30 43.17
C THR A 622 -48.20 -7.04 41.87
N VAL A 623 -47.05 -7.71 42.00
CA VAL A 623 -46.36 -8.58 41.03
C VAL A 623 -46.63 -10.04 41.36
N ILE A 624 -46.72 -10.93 40.34
CA ILE A 624 -46.28 -12.35 40.40
C ILE A 624 -46.15 -12.95 38.97
N SER A 625 -45.52 -14.11 38.85
CA SER A 625 -44.86 -14.64 37.65
C SER A 625 -45.63 -15.68 36.82
N ASP A 626 -45.11 -15.90 35.60
CA ASP A 626 -45.19 -17.10 34.74
C ASP A 626 -46.56 -17.67 34.30
N ALA A 627 -46.79 -17.71 32.97
CA ALA A 627 -46.73 -18.96 32.19
C ALA A 627 -47.07 -18.81 30.68
N ASN A 628 -46.60 -19.79 29.90
CA ASN A 628 -47.12 -20.28 28.62
C ASN A 628 -47.05 -19.40 27.35
N ALA A 629 -46.34 -19.95 26.35
CA ALA A 629 -46.20 -19.44 24.99
C ALA A 629 -47.47 -19.59 24.13
N LYS A 630 -47.63 -18.68 23.14
CA LYS A 630 -48.01 -19.01 21.75
C LYS A 630 -47.98 -17.80 20.80
N GLY A 631 -47.24 -17.93 19.70
CA GLY A 631 -47.73 -17.57 18.35
C GLY A 631 -47.41 -16.18 17.74
N SER A 632 -47.15 -16.23 16.42
CA SER A 632 -47.47 -15.20 15.42
C SER A 632 -46.77 -13.83 15.47
N ILE A 633 -45.52 -13.78 15.02
CA ILE A 633 -44.88 -12.52 14.56
C ILE A 633 -45.27 -12.27 13.10
N TYR A 634 -46.17 -11.31 12.84
CA TYR A 634 -46.32 -10.64 11.53
C TYR A 634 -47.07 -9.31 11.64
N ARG A 635 -46.36 -8.20 11.86
CA ARG A 635 -46.84 -6.85 11.51
C ARG A 635 -45.67 -5.85 11.32
N PHE A 636 -45.62 -5.27 10.12
CA PHE A 636 -45.01 -3.98 9.74
C PHE A 636 -43.52 -3.76 9.97
N VAL A 637 -42.75 -4.05 8.91
CA VAL A 637 -41.71 -3.14 8.41
C VAL A 637 -42.37 -2.12 7.46
N ALA A 638 -41.69 -0.99 7.27
CA ALA A 638 -41.83 0.03 6.20
C ALA A 638 -42.67 1.29 6.52
N GLU A 639 -41.96 2.38 6.82
CA GLU A 639 -42.26 3.69 6.22
C GLU A 639 -40.94 4.48 5.96
N ASP A 640 -41.02 5.51 5.12
CA ASP A 640 -39.99 6.51 4.80
C ASP A 640 -38.63 6.06 4.25
N ALA A 641 -38.67 5.42 3.08
CA ALA A 641 -37.76 5.79 1.99
C ALA A 641 -38.36 6.98 1.21
N ARG A 642 -37.88 8.21 1.41
CA ARG A 642 -38.34 9.41 0.67
C ARG A 642 -37.23 10.17 -0.06
N SER A 643 -37.30 10.10 -1.39
CA SER A 643 -36.93 11.14 -2.38
C SER A 643 -35.66 11.98 -2.13
N TRP A 644 -34.54 11.53 -2.69
CA TRP A 644 -33.37 12.40 -2.95
C TRP A 644 -33.65 13.40 -4.08
N LYS A 645 -34.39 14.49 -3.79
CA LYS A 645 -34.57 15.59 -4.75
C LYS A 645 -34.73 17.00 -4.16
N THR A 646 -34.25 17.24 -2.93
CA THR A 646 -34.21 18.61 -2.36
C THR A 646 -33.11 18.83 -1.31
N MET A 647 -31.85 18.97 -1.73
CA MET A 647 -30.82 19.66 -0.91
C MET A 647 -29.98 20.61 -1.78
N ARG A 648 -30.16 21.93 -1.58
CA ARG A 648 -29.14 22.91 -1.97
C ARG A 648 -28.08 22.95 -0.87
N ALA A 649 -26.80 22.90 -1.25
CA ALA A 649 -25.73 23.16 -0.30
C ALA A 649 -25.81 24.61 0.20
N THR A 650 -25.97 24.79 1.52
CA THR A 650 -25.89 26.09 2.19
C THR A 650 -24.58 26.17 2.98
N ALA A 651 -23.80 27.22 2.77
CA ALA A 651 -22.57 27.44 3.52
C ALA A 651 -22.88 27.77 5.00
N PRO A 652 -22.06 27.31 5.95
CA PRO A 652 -22.27 27.55 7.38
C PRO A 652 -22.16 29.03 7.73
N LYS A 653 -22.89 29.48 8.77
CA LYS A 653 -22.92 30.90 9.17
C LYS A 653 -21.83 31.20 10.19
N VAL A 654 -21.34 32.44 10.16
CA VAL A 654 -20.27 32.95 11.04
C VAL A 654 -20.65 32.93 12.54
N SER A 655 -21.96 32.82 12.86
CA SER A 655 -22.47 32.54 14.21
C SER A 655 -21.92 31.25 14.82
N ASP A 656 -21.78 30.21 14.00
CA ASP A 656 -21.66 28.84 14.48
C ASP A 656 -20.19 28.53 14.83
N LEU A 657 -19.26 29.11 14.05
CA LEU A 657 -17.83 29.19 14.34
C LEU A 657 -17.49 30.03 15.59
N LYS A 658 -18.38 30.94 16.03
CA LYS A 658 -18.17 31.73 17.24
C LYS A 658 -18.50 31.01 18.54
N LYS A 659 -19.38 29.99 18.52
CA LYS A 659 -19.66 29.16 19.71
C LYS A 659 -18.47 28.27 20.07
N THR A 660 -17.86 27.61 19.09
CA THR A 660 -16.78 26.64 19.31
C THR A 660 -15.45 27.25 19.76
N MET A 661 -15.29 28.58 19.71
CA MET A 661 -14.08 29.28 20.18
C MET A 661 -14.09 29.63 21.68
N ASN A 662 -15.25 29.69 22.35
CA ASN A 662 -15.33 30.17 23.74
C ASN A 662 -15.22 29.07 24.81
N GLU A 663 -15.33 27.78 24.45
CA GLU A 663 -15.33 26.66 25.41
C GLU A 663 -13.92 26.13 25.73
N LYS A 664 -12.97 27.04 26.02
CA LYS A 664 -11.62 26.70 26.51
C LYS A 664 -11.19 27.54 27.69
N ASN A 665 -11.73 27.23 28.87
CA ASN A 665 -11.10 27.48 30.19
C ASN A 665 -11.89 26.81 31.32
N ILE A 666 -11.39 25.68 31.83
CA ILE A 666 -11.53 25.11 33.21
C ILE A 666 -10.86 23.71 33.21
N PRO A 667 -10.04 23.34 34.21
CA PRO A 667 -9.42 22.03 34.29
C PRO A 667 -10.07 21.09 35.32
N ASN A 668 -10.20 19.78 35.01
CA ASN A 668 -9.66 18.66 35.81
C ASN A 668 -10.19 17.26 35.38
N ASN A 669 -9.49 16.23 35.90
CA ASN A 669 -9.77 14.79 35.85
C ASN A 669 -11.24 14.36 35.73
N MET A 670 -11.51 13.40 34.82
CA MET A 670 -12.09 12.09 35.18
C MET A 670 -11.90 11.05 34.05
N LYS A 671 -12.07 9.76 34.37
CA LYS A 671 -11.90 8.63 33.45
C LYS A 671 -12.92 8.65 32.30
N ARG A 672 -12.54 8.14 31.13
CA ARG A 672 -13.46 7.66 30.09
C ARG A 672 -12.93 6.39 29.43
N ASP A 673 -13.70 5.30 29.55
CA ASP A 673 -13.79 4.30 28.50
C ASP A 673 -14.51 4.90 27.28
N GLY A 674 -14.26 4.35 26.10
CA GLY A 674 -14.94 4.76 24.85
C GLY A 674 -13.99 4.92 23.68
N SER A 675 -13.85 3.86 22.88
CA SER A 675 -13.13 3.91 21.60
C SER A 675 -13.86 4.80 20.60
N PHE A 676 -13.20 5.84 20.08
CA PHE A 676 -13.68 6.62 18.95
C PHE A 676 -12.59 6.74 17.87
N ARG A 677 -12.86 6.17 16.69
CA ARG A 677 -12.06 6.35 15.47
C ARG A 677 -12.17 7.80 14.99
N GLY A 678 -11.12 8.59 15.18
CA GLY A 678 -10.97 9.90 14.55
C GLY A 678 -10.47 9.78 13.11
N SER A 679 -11.35 9.91 12.12
CA SER A 679 -10.98 9.93 10.70
C SER A 679 -10.43 11.30 10.28
N GLN A 680 -9.12 11.39 10.02
CA GLN A 680 -8.53 12.54 9.31
C GLN A 680 -8.44 12.27 7.80
N SER A 681 -8.75 13.27 6.97
CA SER A 681 -8.81 13.13 5.51
C SER A 681 -8.54 14.47 4.80
N VAL A 682 -8.39 14.41 3.48
CA VAL A 682 -8.35 15.55 2.53
C VAL A 682 -7.15 16.52 2.65
N LYS A 683 -5.91 15.98 2.63
CA LYS A 683 -4.74 16.75 2.13
C LYS A 683 -3.81 16.01 1.16
N SER A 684 -3.80 14.67 1.11
CA SER A 684 -2.87 13.88 0.27
C SER A 684 -3.24 13.73 -1.21
N ARG A 685 -4.44 14.14 -1.64
CA ARG A 685 -4.91 13.89 -3.02
C ARG A 685 -4.16 14.65 -4.12
N VAL A 686 -3.52 15.78 -3.79
CA VAL A 686 -2.84 16.62 -4.81
C VAL A 686 -1.49 16.01 -5.22
N THR A 687 -0.71 15.51 -4.27
CA THR A 687 0.62 14.91 -4.51
C THR A 687 0.57 13.67 -5.40
N ASN A 688 -0.45 12.81 -5.24
CA ASN A 688 -0.57 11.60 -6.06
C ASN A 688 -0.78 11.91 -7.55
N ILE A 689 -1.45 13.02 -7.88
CA ILE A 689 -1.67 13.45 -9.26
C ILE A 689 -0.35 13.95 -9.87
N THR A 690 0.45 14.71 -9.11
CA THR A 690 1.78 15.16 -9.57
C THR A 690 2.74 13.99 -9.81
N PHE A 691 2.68 12.95 -8.97
CA PHE A 691 3.45 11.72 -9.16
C PHE A 691 3.06 10.98 -10.45
N LEU A 692 1.75 10.70 -10.64
CA LEU A 692 1.23 10.02 -11.83
C LEU A 692 1.54 10.79 -13.13
N LEU A 693 1.45 12.11 -13.12
CA LEU A 693 1.79 12.95 -14.29
C LEU A 693 3.29 12.96 -14.61
N ASN A 694 4.16 12.70 -13.63
CA ASN A 694 5.60 12.61 -13.84
C ASN A 694 5.99 11.22 -14.38
N GLU A 695 5.38 10.14 -13.88
CA GLU A 695 5.54 8.79 -14.48
C GLU A 695 5.00 8.75 -15.92
N LEU A 696 3.83 9.35 -16.19
CA LEU A 696 3.27 9.43 -17.55
C LEU A 696 4.21 10.13 -18.56
N LYS A 697 4.96 11.15 -18.13
CA LYS A 697 5.98 11.78 -18.98
C LYS A 697 7.20 10.91 -19.25
N THR A 698 7.55 9.98 -18.36
CA THR A 698 8.61 8.99 -18.64
C THR A 698 8.16 7.84 -19.55
N PHE A 699 6.87 7.74 -19.90
CA PHE A 699 6.35 6.73 -20.81
C PHE A 699 6.11 7.22 -22.25
N SER A 700 6.24 8.51 -22.56
CA SER A 700 6.02 9.04 -23.92
C SER A 700 7.20 8.85 -24.87
N ASP A 701 8.41 8.74 -24.35
CA ASP A 701 9.63 8.92 -25.16
C ASP A 701 10.21 7.60 -25.71
N ASP A 702 9.72 6.45 -25.22
CA ASP A 702 10.27 5.11 -25.49
C ASP A 702 9.26 4.12 -26.13
N ALA A 703 8.23 4.60 -26.84
CA ALA A 703 7.44 3.76 -27.76
C ALA A 703 6.73 4.53 -28.90
N ASN A 704 6.70 3.91 -30.09
CA ASN A 704 5.74 4.14 -31.19
C ASN A 704 5.61 5.57 -31.77
N LYS A 705 6.48 5.88 -32.74
CA LYS A 705 6.11 6.78 -33.85
C LYS A 705 5.05 6.11 -34.74
N ILE A 706 3.78 6.44 -34.53
CA ILE A 706 2.72 6.20 -35.52
C ILE A 706 2.66 7.42 -36.44
N LYS A 707 2.48 7.20 -37.75
CA LYS A 707 2.19 8.28 -38.71
C LYS A 707 0.69 8.54 -38.73
N ASP A 708 0.29 9.81 -38.74
CA ASP A 708 -1.03 10.19 -39.25
C ASP A 708 -1.11 9.91 -40.77
N PRO A 709 -2.27 9.46 -41.28
CA PRO A 709 -2.48 9.18 -42.70
C PRO A 709 -3.09 10.35 -43.49
N ASP A 710 -3.56 11.41 -42.82
CA ASP A 710 -4.38 12.48 -43.41
C ASP A 710 -3.61 13.78 -43.70
N GLU A 711 -2.65 13.77 -44.64
CA GLU A 711 -2.18 15.00 -45.29
C GLU A 711 -1.54 14.75 -46.67
N GLU A 712 -2.38 14.53 -47.69
CA GLU A 712 -1.95 14.49 -49.10
C GLU A 712 -2.16 15.82 -49.85
N ASN A 713 -1.10 16.26 -50.52
CA ASN A 713 -1.14 16.94 -51.83
C ASN A 713 -2.01 18.20 -52.01
N ILE A 714 -1.47 19.38 -51.65
CA ILE A 714 -1.69 20.61 -52.43
C ILE A 714 -0.33 21.20 -52.85
N VAL A 715 -0.21 21.55 -54.13
CA VAL A 715 1.04 22.03 -54.77
C VAL A 715 1.18 23.55 -54.62
N GLY A 716 2.42 24.01 -54.40
CA GLY A 716 2.71 25.38 -53.97
C GLY A 716 2.54 26.50 -55.00
N LEU A 717 2.84 27.72 -54.57
CA LEU A 717 3.08 28.89 -55.43
C LEU A 717 4.08 29.87 -54.78
N ASP A 718 4.48 30.88 -55.55
CA ASP A 718 5.73 31.61 -55.42
C ASP A 718 5.68 32.91 -54.57
N LYS A 719 6.87 33.32 -54.09
CA LYS A 719 7.39 34.68 -53.77
C LYS A 719 6.41 35.87 -53.62
N ILE A 720 6.65 36.71 -52.59
CA ILE A 720 7.33 38.03 -52.73
C ILE A 720 7.53 38.72 -51.36
N ASP A 721 8.57 39.56 -51.28
CA ASP A 721 8.99 40.35 -50.11
C ASP A 721 8.05 41.50 -49.72
N VAL A 722 8.18 42.00 -48.49
CA VAL A 722 8.71 43.37 -48.24
C VAL A 722 9.08 43.53 -46.75
N ALA A 723 10.17 44.26 -46.48
CA ALA A 723 10.81 44.31 -45.16
C ALA A 723 10.66 45.67 -44.44
N ARG A 724 11.01 45.69 -43.14
CA ARG A 724 11.82 46.79 -42.54
C ARG A 724 12.42 46.45 -41.16
N SER A 725 13.74 46.24 -41.16
CA SER A 725 14.79 46.93 -40.35
C SER A 725 14.58 47.21 -38.85
N ASN A 726 15.55 47.04 -37.94
CA ASN A 726 17.03 47.07 -38.06
C ASN A 726 17.66 45.80 -37.41
N SER A 727 18.82 45.21 -37.79
CA SER A 727 20.15 45.71 -38.23
C SER A 727 20.92 46.38 -37.07
N LEU A 728 22.19 46.09 -36.74
CA LEU A 728 23.39 45.62 -37.50
C LEU A 728 24.24 44.63 -36.62
N ARG A 729 24.68 43.44 -37.09
CA ARG A 729 26.00 43.06 -37.71
C ARG A 729 27.21 42.95 -36.75
N LEU A 730 28.22 42.07 -36.88
CA LEU A 730 28.65 40.92 -37.75
C LEU A 730 29.55 40.00 -36.84
N ALA A 731 29.78 38.68 -36.98
CA ALA A 731 30.17 37.79 -38.10
C ALA A 731 31.59 38.08 -38.69
N PRO A 732 32.34 37.14 -39.33
CA PRO A 732 31.98 35.82 -39.93
C PRO A 732 32.50 34.60 -39.11
N ILE A 733 32.19 33.30 -39.32
CA ILE A 733 31.95 32.42 -40.52
C ILE A 733 33.30 32.03 -41.20
N SER A 734 33.59 30.80 -41.68
CA SER A 734 32.77 29.62 -42.04
C SER A 734 33.08 28.30 -41.26
N SER A 735 33.28 27.16 -41.96
CA SER A 735 33.14 25.78 -41.47
C SER A 735 33.63 24.72 -42.50
N LEU A 736 33.46 23.40 -42.18
CA LEU A 736 33.64 22.19 -43.04
C LEU A 736 35.10 21.80 -43.37
N SER A 737 35.49 20.53 -43.63
CA SER A 737 34.84 19.20 -43.52
C SER A 737 35.84 18.03 -43.65
N ASP A 738 35.44 16.82 -43.21
CA ASP A 738 35.80 15.48 -43.72
C ASP A 738 37.20 14.81 -43.48
N ARG A 739 37.11 13.48 -43.20
CA ARG A 739 38.01 12.35 -43.57
C ARG A 739 39.42 12.12 -42.95
N SER A 740 39.42 11.08 -42.10
CA SER A 740 40.20 9.82 -42.27
C SER A 740 41.68 9.69 -41.83
N SER A 741 42.12 8.42 -41.67
CA SER A 741 43.42 7.91 -41.17
C SER A 741 43.69 8.18 -39.67
N ILE A 742 44.08 7.23 -38.81
CA ILE A 742 45.11 6.14 -38.87
C ILE A 742 46.54 6.69 -38.87
N GLY A 743 47.19 6.69 -37.70
CA GLY A 743 48.57 7.16 -37.56
C GLY A 743 49.20 6.87 -36.18
N ASN A 744 50.11 5.90 -36.15
CA ASN A 744 51.06 5.57 -35.08
C ASN A 744 51.64 6.80 -34.33
N ARG A 745 51.63 6.80 -32.98
CA ARG A 745 52.67 6.24 -32.06
C ARG A 745 54.05 6.93 -32.12
N LYS A 746 54.66 7.02 -30.92
CA LYS A 746 56.01 7.49 -30.56
C LYS A 746 56.18 9.01 -30.59
N SER A 747 56.46 9.75 -29.51
CA SER A 747 57.37 9.57 -28.35
C SER A 747 58.83 9.95 -28.62
N PHE A 748 59.25 11.11 -28.08
CA PHE A 748 60.55 11.41 -27.45
C PHE A 748 60.28 12.71 -26.65
N LEU A 749 60.47 12.82 -25.33
CA LEU A 749 61.74 12.87 -24.59
C LEU A 749 62.73 13.91 -25.13
N GLN A 750 62.73 15.12 -24.55
CA GLN A 750 63.96 15.78 -24.08
C GLN A 750 63.58 16.80 -22.99
N LYS A 751 64.50 17.07 -22.06
CA LYS A 751 64.37 18.12 -21.05
C LYS A 751 64.78 19.48 -21.62
N THR A 752 64.14 20.55 -21.16
CA THR A 752 64.77 21.87 -20.98
C THR A 752 64.47 22.35 -19.55
N ALA A 753 65.36 23.14 -18.97
CA ALA A 753 65.26 23.55 -17.57
C ALA A 753 65.83 24.97 -17.34
N THR A 754 64.93 25.94 -17.29
CA THR A 754 65.07 27.33 -16.82
C THR A 754 63.64 27.81 -16.52
N GLY A 755 63.29 28.38 -15.36
CA GLY A 755 64.10 28.73 -14.20
C GLY A 755 64.06 30.22 -13.93
N GLU A 756 62.97 30.73 -13.36
CA GLU A 756 62.88 32.09 -12.82
C GLU A 756 61.87 32.16 -11.66
N ASN A 757 61.97 33.18 -10.82
CA ASN A 757 61.38 33.20 -9.47
C ASN A 757 60.12 34.09 -9.39
N GLN A 758 59.16 33.69 -8.55
CA GLN A 758 58.22 34.62 -7.92
C GLN A 758 58.09 34.28 -6.43
N ASN A 759 58.35 35.29 -5.58
CA ASN A 759 58.18 35.23 -4.12
C ASN A 759 56.94 36.06 -3.75
N ASP A 760 55.93 35.46 -3.13
CA ASP A 760 54.82 36.18 -2.51
C ASP A 760 55.03 36.27 -0.98
N ASP A 761 55.70 37.34 -0.53
CA ASP A 761 55.85 37.66 0.90
C ASP A 761 54.59 38.36 1.43
N PHE A 762 53.73 37.62 2.12
CA PHE A 762 52.58 38.18 2.84
C PHE A 762 53.04 38.86 4.15
N LYS A 763 52.77 40.16 4.30
CA LYS A 763 53.09 40.93 5.52
C LYS A 763 51.88 41.05 6.44
N ASP A 764 51.99 40.51 7.65
CA ASP A 764 51.13 40.89 8.77
C ASP A 764 51.50 42.29 9.28
N ALA A 765 50.54 42.98 9.90
CA ALA A 765 50.72 44.32 10.45
C ALA A 765 51.25 44.29 11.90
N ASN A 766 52.12 45.25 12.24
CA ASN A 766 52.53 45.50 13.63
C ASN A 766 51.47 46.33 14.36
N GLU A 767 51.06 45.90 15.56
CA GLU A 767 50.46 46.77 16.57
C GLU A 767 51.48 46.99 17.69
N ASP A 768 51.89 48.26 17.90
CA ASP A 768 52.92 48.60 18.88
C ASP A 768 52.39 48.66 20.32
N LEU A 769 53.21 48.16 21.26
CA LEU A 769 52.79 47.84 22.62
C LEU A 769 53.27 48.90 23.62
N HIS A 770 52.46 49.94 23.85
CA HIS A 770 52.73 50.93 24.90
C HIS A 770 52.40 50.40 26.30
N SER A 771 53.40 49.85 26.98
CA SER A 771 53.31 49.46 28.38
C SER A 771 53.55 50.65 29.33
N LEU A 772 52.62 50.87 30.27
CA LEU A 772 52.84 51.66 31.48
C LEU A 772 52.38 50.85 32.70
N SER A 773 53.23 50.80 33.72
CA SER A 773 53.04 49.95 34.90
C SER A 773 52.77 50.80 36.14
N SER A 774 51.68 50.53 36.85
CA SER A 774 51.60 50.88 38.27
C SER A 774 50.88 49.83 39.12
N ARG A 775 51.65 49.27 40.04
CA ARG A 775 51.33 48.52 41.27
C ARG A 775 49.85 48.36 41.67
N GLY A 776 49.42 47.09 41.74
CA GLY A 776 48.38 46.60 42.64
C GLY A 776 48.85 45.33 43.37
N LYS A 777 48.92 45.36 44.70
CA LYS A 777 49.09 44.20 45.60
C LYS A 777 48.01 44.32 46.70
N ILE A 778 47.88 43.27 47.53
CA ILE A 778 47.01 43.20 48.73
C ILE A 778 45.53 42.94 48.35
N PHE A 779 44.77 42.00 48.94
CA PHE A 779 45.03 41.03 50.05
C PHE A 779 44.67 39.58 49.66
N SER A 780 44.79 38.65 50.61
CA SER A 780 44.43 37.23 50.51
C SER A 780 43.07 36.90 51.14
N SER A 781 42.66 35.64 51.02
CA SER A 781 41.79 34.90 51.96
C SER A 781 40.38 35.45 52.23
N THR A 782 39.40 34.92 51.51
CA THR A 782 38.59 33.81 52.07
C THR A 782 38.17 32.85 50.95
#